data_AF-A0A061F9I1-F1
#
_entry.id   AF-A0A061F9I1-F1
#
_cell.length_a   1.000
_cell.length_b   1.000
_cell.length_c   1.000
_cell.angle_alpha   90.00
_cell.angle_beta   90.00
_cell.angle_gamma   90.00
#
_symmetry.space_group_name_H-M   'P 1'
#
loop_
_entity.id
_entity.type
_entity.pdbx_description
1 polymer ?
#
loop_
_entity_poly.entity_id
_entity_poly.type
_entity_poly.pdbx_seq_one_letter_code
_entity_poly.pdbx_strand_id
1 'polypeptide(L)'
;MDPKAVKYGSSLLVPSVQELGKKSIATIPPRYLRPYLEKPIVSDAGSMSEIRVIDMEGLVSKESMDSELAKLDFACKEWGFFQLINHGMSLSLVEKVKTEIQDFFNLPMEEKKKYWQFPGEVEGFGQAFVVSDEQKLDWGDMFFLTTLPVYSRKPHLFPKLPLPFRDTLNQYSLALEKLAMAVLVQIAEAINMNVIGLTPHSDATGLTILLQVNEVEGLQVKKDGKWVPVKPLPNAFIVNIGDVLEIITNGVYRSIEHRATVNSEKERLSIATFCSPNYNGEKIDMDPKVIKYGSSLLVPSVQELAKKSIATIPPRYLRPDLEKPIVSDASLMSEIPVIDMEGLVSKESMDSELAKLDFACKEWGFFQLINHGMSLSLVEKVKTEIQDFFNLPMEEKKKYWQNPGEVEGFGQAFVVSDEQKLGWNDMFFLTTLPVYSRKPHLFPKLPLPFRETLNQYSLELEKLAMAILLQIAKAINMNIEEMREFFEGVLQAMRMNYYPPCGEPEQVIGAAPHSDASALTILLQVNEVEGLQVKKDGKWVPVKPLPNSFIVNIGDALEVITNGAYCSIEHRATVNSEKERLSIATFCNPNYNGEVGPAPSLISEGKQALFRRVRVEDYLKALFARQRHEISNLDSMRI
;
A
#
# COMPACT_ATOMS: atom_id res chain seq x y z
N MET A 1 -38.25 -9.88 -12.95
CA MET A 1 -36.92 -10.30 -12.47
C MET A 1 -37.15 -11.54 -11.63
N ASP A 2 -36.46 -12.64 -11.97
CA ASP A 2 -36.59 -13.91 -11.25
C ASP A 2 -36.07 -13.73 -9.81
N PRO A 3 -36.89 -13.96 -8.77
CA PRO A 3 -36.44 -13.88 -7.37
C PRO A 3 -35.39 -14.94 -7.00
N LYS A 4 -35.04 -15.88 -7.89
CA LYS A 4 -33.97 -16.87 -7.72
C LYS A 4 -32.63 -16.50 -8.36
N ALA A 5 -32.50 -15.36 -9.02
CA ALA A 5 -31.22 -14.96 -9.61
C ALA A 5 -30.23 -14.50 -8.53
N VAL A 6 -29.27 -15.36 -8.17
CA VAL A 6 -28.10 -15.02 -7.36
C VAL A 6 -27.33 -13.89 -8.06
N LYS A 7 -27.09 -12.78 -7.34
CA LYS A 7 -26.35 -11.62 -7.83
C LYS A 7 -24.91 -12.06 -8.19
N TYR A 8 -24.32 -11.50 -9.23
CA TYR A 8 -22.90 -11.75 -9.54
C TYR A 8 -22.04 -11.45 -8.30
N GLY A 9 -21.23 -12.42 -7.87
CA GLY A 9 -20.38 -12.30 -6.67
C GLY A 9 -21.02 -12.73 -5.33
N SER A 10 -22.13 -13.48 -5.34
CA SER A 10 -22.69 -14.11 -4.13
C SER A 10 -22.66 -15.64 -4.13
N SER A 11 -22.57 -16.24 -2.95
CA SER A 11 -22.66 -17.69 -2.70
C SER A 11 -23.76 -18.00 -1.67
N LEU A 12 -24.51 -19.08 -1.87
CA LEU A 12 -25.42 -19.63 -0.87
C LEU A 12 -24.62 -20.37 0.21
N LEU A 13 -25.05 -20.23 1.47
CA LEU A 13 -24.40 -20.93 2.58
C LEU A 13 -24.81 -22.40 2.61
N VAL A 14 -23.82 -23.27 2.72
CA VAL A 14 -24.00 -24.73 2.81
C VAL A 14 -23.29 -25.28 4.06
N PRO A 15 -23.74 -26.41 4.63
CA PRO A 15 -23.08 -27.01 5.78
C PRO A 15 -21.63 -27.39 5.48
N SER A 16 -20.73 -27.19 6.44
CA SER A 16 -19.32 -27.56 6.31
C SER A 16 -19.14 -29.06 6.13
N VAL A 17 -18.25 -29.43 5.21
CA VAL A 17 -17.89 -30.82 4.95
C VAL A 17 -17.15 -31.43 6.15
N GLN A 18 -16.36 -30.67 6.90
CA GLN A 18 -15.76 -31.14 8.16
C GLN A 18 -16.78 -31.47 9.25
N GLU A 19 -17.96 -30.84 9.26
CA GLU A 19 -19.07 -31.23 10.15
C GLU A 19 -19.83 -32.44 9.60
N LEU A 20 -20.08 -32.49 8.29
CA LEU A 20 -20.77 -33.60 7.64
C LEU A 20 -19.96 -34.91 7.69
N GLY A 21 -18.64 -34.83 7.52
CA GLY A 21 -17.73 -35.98 7.51
C GLY A 21 -17.62 -36.70 8.86
N LYS A 22 -18.11 -36.11 9.95
CA LYS A 22 -18.24 -36.79 11.25
C LYS A 22 -19.44 -37.74 11.31
N LYS A 23 -20.35 -37.67 10.33
CA LYS A 23 -21.58 -38.48 10.27
C LYS A 23 -21.38 -39.67 9.33
N SER A 24 -22.26 -40.67 9.42
CA SER A 24 -22.19 -41.84 8.53
C SER A 24 -22.51 -41.46 7.09
N ILE A 25 -21.97 -42.20 6.12
CA ILE A 25 -22.19 -41.93 4.68
C ILE A 25 -23.68 -41.91 4.31
N ALA A 26 -24.51 -42.73 4.97
CA ALA A 26 -25.96 -42.76 4.77
C ALA A 26 -26.67 -41.43 5.11
N THR A 27 -26.00 -40.55 5.86
CA THR A 27 -26.52 -39.24 6.29
C THR A 27 -25.93 -38.06 5.51
N ILE A 28 -25.04 -38.33 4.55
CA ILE A 28 -24.48 -37.31 3.67
C ILE A 28 -25.56 -36.84 2.69
N PRO A 29 -25.77 -35.51 2.54
CA PRO A 29 -26.80 -35.00 1.64
C PRO A 29 -26.57 -35.43 0.17
N PRO A 30 -27.62 -35.77 -0.60
CA PRO A 30 -27.50 -36.24 -1.99
C PRO A 30 -26.75 -35.30 -2.95
N ARG A 31 -26.66 -34.01 -2.63
CA ARG A 31 -25.94 -33.02 -3.43
C ARG A 31 -24.41 -33.20 -3.42
N TYR A 32 -23.87 -33.90 -2.43
CA TYR A 32 -22.44 -34.26 -2.34
C TYR A 32 -22.13 -35.61 -3.00
N LEU A 33 -23.15 -36.40 -3.33
CA LEU A 33 -22.97 -37.72 -3.93
C LEU A 33 -22.86 -37.61 -5.46
N ARG A 34 -21.84 -38.28 -6.01
CA ARG A 34 -21.53 -38.36 -7.45
C ARG A 34 -21.39 -39.82 -7.89
N PRO A 35 -22.51 -40.57 -8.05
CA PRO A 35 -22.46 -42.01 -8.33
C PRO A 35 -21.92 -42.37 -9.72
N TYR A 36 -21.84 -41.40 -10.64
CA TYR A 36 -21.44 -41.62 -12.04
C TYR A 36 -20.03 -41.13 -12.38
N LEU A 37 -19.26 -40.62 -11.42
CA LEU A 37 -17.89 -40.20 -11.67
C LEU A 37 -16.95 -41.41 -11.73
N GLU A 38 -16.01 -41.39 -12.67
CA GLU A 38 -14.93 -42.37 -12.75
C GLU A 38 -14.15 -42.42 -11.43
N LYS A 39 -13.86 -43.64 -10.96
CA LYS A 39 -13.11 -43.85 -9.72
C LYS A 39 -11.75 -43.14 -9.80
N PRO A 40 -11.28 -42.52 -8.70
CA PRO A 40 -9.95 -41.93 -8.65
C PRO A 40 -8.88 -42.96 -9.04
N ILE A 41 -8.00 -42.58 -9.96
CA ILE A 41 -6.78 -43.33 -10.27
C ILE A 41 -5.76 -43.05 -9.16
N VAL A 42 -5.25 -44.11 -8.53
CA VAL A 42 -4.19 -44.01 -7.53
C VAL A 42 -2.86 -44.30 -8.23
N SER A 43 -1.88 -43.42 -8.03
CA SER A 43 -0.51 -43.57 -8.54
C SER A 43 0.15 -44.81 -7.94
N ASP A 44 0.83 -45.61 -8.75
CA ASP A 44 1.69 -46.68 -8.22
C ASP A 44 2.85 -46.07 -7.41
N ALA A 45 3.15 -46.68 -6.26
CA ALA A 45 4.25 -46.27 -5.39
C ALA A 45 5.59 -46.34 -6.14
N GLY A 46 6.11 -45.18 -6.56
CA GLY A 46 7.37 -45.06 -7.30
C GLY A 46 7.25 -44.52 -8.73
N SER A 47 6.03 -44.34 -9.26
CA SER A 47 5.82 -43.68 -10.56
C SER A 47 6.20 -42.20 -10.51
N MET A 48 6.91 -41.73 -11.55
CA MET A 48 7.19 -40.30 -11.75
C MET A 48 5.96 -39.59 -12.31
N SER A 49 5.74 -38.33 -11.94
CA SER A 49 4.69 -37.53 -12.57
C SER A 49 5.00 -37.32 -14.05
N GLU A 50 4.00 -37.52 -14.90
CA GLU A 50 4.11 -37.25 -16.34
C GLU A 50 4.13 -35.74 -16.66
N ILE A 51 3.74 -34.91 -15.69
CA ILE A 51 3.76 -33.45 -15.82
C ILE A 51 5.19 -32.93 -15.83
N ARG A 52 5.45 -31.97 -16.71
CA ARG A 52 6.78 -31.37 -16.88
C ARG A 52 7.20 -30.57 -15.66
N VAL A 53 8.49 -30.65 -15.36
CA VAL A 53 9.16 -29.86 -14.33
C VAL A 53 9.93 -28.75 -15.03
N ILE A 54 9.73 -27.52 -14.57
CA ILE A 54 10.35 -26.31 -15.10
C ILE A 54 11.23 -25.71 -14.01
N ASP A 55 12.47 -25.41 -14.37
CA ASP A 55 13.43 -24.77 -13.47
C ASP A 55 13.40 -23.25 -13.68
N MET A 56 12.87 -22.52 -12.68
CA MET A 56 12.78 -21.07 -12.76
C MET A 56 14.16 -20.38 -12.76
N GLU A 57 15.14 -20.94 -12.07
CA GLU A 57 16.52 -20.41 -12.08
C GLU A 57 17.16 -20.65 -13.45
N GLY A 58 16.89 -21.79 -14.06
CA GLY A 58 17.31 -22.10 -15.42
C GLY A 58 16.74 -21.13 -16.47
N LEU A 59 15.45 -20.79 -16.36
CA LEU A 59 14.77 -19.83 -17.24
C LEU A 59 15.40 -18.43 -17.21
N VAL A 60 15.99 -18.02 -16.09
CA VAL A 60 16.65 -16.70 -15.97
C VAL A 60 18.16 -16.77 -16.24
N SER A 61 18.71 -17.96 -16.45
CA SER A 61 20.14 -18.17 -16.69
C SER A 61 20.47 -18.21 -18.19
N LYS A 62 21.49 -17.47 -18.62
CA LYS A 62 21.87 -17.41 -20.05
C LYS A 62 22.26 -18.77 -20.65
N GLU A 63 22.66 -19.74 -19.83
CA GLU A 63 23.24 -21.01 -20.28
C GLU A 63 22.17 -22.07 -20.56
N SER A 64 21.03 -22.05 -19.87
CA SER A 64 19.95 -23.05 -20.01
C SER A 64 18.60 -22.49 -20.45
N MET A 65 18.46 -21.16 -20.54
CA MET A 65 17.22 -20.45 -20.89
C MET A 65 16.51 -21.06 -22.10
N ASP A 66 17.17 -21.21 -23.25
CA ASP A 66 16.51 -21.73 -24.47
C ASP A 66 15.91 -23.14 -24.27
N SER A 67 16.62 -23.99 -23.52
CA SER A 67 16.18 -25.36 -23.25
C SER A 67 15.01 -25.42 -22.25
N GLU A 68 15.02 -24.55 -21.23
CA GLU A 68 13.94 -24.45 -20.25
C GLU A 68 12.71 -23.75 -20.83
N LEU A 69 12.89 -22.72 -21.67
CA LEU A 69 11.81 -22.06 -22.41
C LEU A 69 11.08 -23.04 -23.33
N ALA A 70 11.82 -23.91 -24.03
CA ALA A 70 11.22 -24.96 -24.85
C ALA A 70 10.41 -25.97 -24.03
N LYS A 71 10.88 -26.32 -22.82
CA LYS A 71 10.12 -27.17 -21.89
C LYS A 71 8.86 -26.48 -21.39
N LEU A 72 8.95 -25.20 -21.05
CA LEU A 72 7.83 -24.38 -20.58
C LEU A 72 6.77 -24.26 -21.67
N ASP A 73 7.18 -23.92 -22.90
CA ASP A 73 6.31 -23.83 -24.06
C ASP A 73 5.57 -25.15 -24.32
N PHE A 74 6.30 -26.26 -24.31
CA PHE A 74 5.72 -27.59 -24.46
C PHE A 74 4.71 -27.91 -23.34
N ALA A 75 5.05 -27.60 -22.09
CA ALA A 75 4.17 -27.86 -20.96
C ALA A 75 2.87 -27.05 -21.05
N CYS A 76 2.95 -25.78 -21.43
CA CYS A 76 1.78 -24.90 -21.60
C CYS A 76 0.90 -25.34 -22.77
N LYS A 77 1.49 -25.84 -23.87
CA LYS A 77 0.77 -26.34 -25.05
C LYS A 77 0.08 -27.69 -24.81
N GLU A 78 0.84 -28.64 -24.25
CA GLU A 78 0.44 -30.04 -24.24
C GLU A 78 -0.26 -30.46 -22.95
N TRP A 79 0.10 -29.83 -21.83
CA TRP A 79 -0.38 -30.21 -20.50
C TRP A 79 -1.26 -29.16 -19.85
N GLY A 80 -1.12 -27.87 -20.22
CA GLY A 80 -1.72 -26.75 -19.48
C GLY A 80 -1.25 -26.66 -18.01
N PHE A 81 -0.29 -27.51 -17.64
CA PHE A 81 0.16 -27.76 -16.28
C PHE A 81 1.66 -28.02 -16.26
N PHE A 82 2.34 -27.51 -15.24
CA PHE A 82 3.73 -27.83 -14.95
C PHE A 82 4.04 -27.71 -13.46
N GLN A 83 5.13 -28.33 -13.03
CA GLN A 83 5.70 -28.15 -11.69
C GLN A 83 6.87 -27.20 -11.77
N LEU A 84 6.87 -26.15 -10.95
CA LEU A 84 7.90 -25.13 -10.92
C LEU A 84 8.80 -25.32 -9.71
N ILE A 85 10.09 -25.54 -9.96
CA ILE A 85 11.14 -25.68 -8.94
C ILE A 85 12.09 -24.47 -9.00
N ASN A 86 12.94 -24.33 -7.97
CA ASN A 86 13.91 -23.23 -7.86
C ASN A 86 13.27 -21.84 -8.07
N HIS A 87 12.01 -21.71 -7.68
CA HIS A 87 11.13 -20.56 -7.94
C HIS A 87 11.50 -19.29 -7.15
N GLY A 88 12.66 -19.25 -6.47
CA GLY A 88 13.15 -18.07 -5.75
C GLY A 88 12.38 -17.65 -4.50
N MET A 89 11.31 -18.37 -4.10
CA MET A 89 10.62 -18.10 -2.85
C MET A 89 11.38 -18.71 -1.68
N SER A 90 11.46 -17.98 -0.57
CA SER A 90 12.12 -18.46 0.64
C SER A 90 11.49 -19.77 1.14
N LEU A 91 12.32 -20.81 1.32
CA LEU A 91 11.89 -22.08 1.90
C LEU A 91 11.25 -21.87 3.28
N SER A 92 11.79 -20.97 4.09
CA SER A 92 11.22 -20.65 5.40
C SER A 92 9.82 -20.03 5.30
N LEU A 93 9.56 -19.22 4.27
CA LEU A 93 8.24 -18.64 4.03
C LEU A 93 7.25 -19.72 3.55
N VAL A 94 7.68 -20.58 2.63
CA VAL A 94 6.86 -21.70 2.12
C VAL A 94 6.47 -22.63 3.26
N GLU A 95 7.42 -23.08 4.07
CA GLU A 95 7.14 -23.95 5.22
C GLU A 95 6.23 -23.27 6.25
N LYS A 96 6.48 -21.99 6.55
CA LYS A 96 5.64 -21.24 7.48
C LYS A 96 4.19 -21.13 7.00
N VAL A 97 3.97 -20.88 5.71
CA VAL A 97 2.63 -20.85 5.10
C VAL A 97 1.94 -22.20 5.24
N LYS A 98 2.64 -23.31 4.94
CA LYS A 98 2.09 -24.66 5.08
C LYS A 98 1.66 -24.92 6.53
N THR A 99 2.53 -24.63 7.50
CA THR A 99 2.25 -24.81 8.93
C THR A 99 1.02 -24.01 9.34
N GLU A 100 0.96 -22.72 9.02
CA GLU A 100 -0.13 -21.87 9.49
C GLU A 100 -1.48 -22.16 8.79
N ILE A 101 -1.47 -22.65 7.54
CA ILE A 101 -2.69 -23.18 6.89
C ILE A 101 -3.16 -24.44 7.61
N GLN A 102 -2.25 -25.38 7.88
CA GLN A 102 -2.59 -26.61 8.61
C GLN A 102 -3.17 -26.27 9.99
N ASP A 103 -2.55 -25.33 10.71
CA ASP A 103 -3.01 -24.87 12.02
C ASP A 103 -4.40 -24.22 11.92
N PHE A 104 -4.65 -23.39 10.91
CA PHE A 104 -5.95 -22.78 10.67
C PHE A 104 -7.05 -23.83 10.44
N PHE A 105 -6.80 -24.83 9.60
CA PHE A 105 -7.79 -25.89 9.33
C PHE A 105 -7.98 -26.83 10.52
N ASN A 106 -6.98 -26.96 11.40
CA ASN A 106 -7.05 -27.69 12.66
C ASN A 106 -7.82 -26.96 13.77
N LEU A 107 -8.12 -25.67 13.60
CA LEU A 107 -8.90 -24.92 14.59
C LEU A 107 -10.26 -25.59 14.85
N PRO A 108 -10.80 -25.47 16.09
CA PRO A 108 -12.17 -25.87 16.39
C PRO A 108 -13.16 -25.20 15.43
N MET A 109 -14.26 -25.88 15.12
CA MET A 109 -15.24 -25.34 14.16
C MET A 109 -15.83 -24.00 14.62
N GLU A 110 -16.02 -23.81 15.93
CA GLU A 110 -16.49 -22.54 16.49
C GLU A 110 -15.50 -21.38 16.27
N GLU A 111 -14.20 -21.66 16.22
CA GLU A 111 -13.17 -20.67 15.88
C GLU A 111 -13.15 -20.36 14.38
N LYS A 112 -13.31 -21.39 13.53
CA LYS A 112 -13.39 -21.20 12.06
C LYS A 112 -14.65 -20.45 11.63
N LYS A 113 -15.77 -20.68 12.31
CA LYS A 113 -17.05 -19.97 12.10
C LYS A 113 -16.95 -18.46 12.28
N LYS A 114 -15.93 -17.94 12.96
CA LYS A 114 -15.66 -16.50 13.03
C LYS A 114 -15.31 -15.88 11.67
N TYR A 115 -14.88 -16.70 10.71
CA TYR A 115 -14.48 -16.31 9.36
C TYR A 115 -15.45 -16.84 8.30
N TRP A 116 -16.66 -17.26 8.69
CA TRP A 116 -17.65 -17.83 7.78
C TRP A 116 -18.06 -16.83 6.69
N GLN A 117 -18.41 -17.35 5.51
CA GLN A 117 -18.98 -16.53 4.44
C GLN A 117 -20.27 -15.82 4.92
N PHE A 118 -20.45 -14.55 4.58
CA PHE A 118 -21.72 -13.89 4.81
C PHE A 118 -22.73 -14.24 3.69
N PRO A 119 -24.04 -14.30 3.99
CA PRO A 119 -25.05 -14.47 2.94
C PRO A 119 -24.90 -13.38 1.88
N GLY A 120 -24.69 -13.78 0.63
CA GLY A 120 -24.46 -12.82 -0.44
C GLY A 120 -22.99 -12.56 -0.76
N GLU A 121 -22.04 -13.20 -0.08
CA GLU A 121 -20.60 -13.05 -0.33
C GLU A 121 -19.95 -14.38 -0.73
N VAL A 122 -18.85 -14.30 -1.49
CA VAL A 122 -18.04 -15.46 -1.90
C VAL A 122 -16.83 -15.65 -0.98
N GLU A 123 -16.31 -14.56 -0.39
CA GLU A 123 -15.17 -14.60 0.52
C GLU A 123 -15.57 -15.09 1.92
N GLY A 124 -14.71 -15.90 2.54
CA GLY A 124 -14.91 -16.52 3.84
C GLY A 124 -14.67 -18.03 3.85
N PHE A 125 -14.88 -18.64 5.01
CA PHE A 125 -14.81 -20.08 5.25
C PHE A 125 -16.16 -20.72 4.89
N GLY A 126 -16.14 -21.77 4.07
CA GLY A 126 -17.34 -22.43 3.57
C GLY A 126 -17.13 -23.03 2.18
N GLN A 127 -18.15 -22.98 1.32
CA GLN A 127 -18.02 -23.29 -0.10
C GLN A 127 -18.31 -22.04 -0.93
N ALA A 128 -17.40 -21.69 -1.82
CA ALA A 128 -17.57 -20.59 -2.75
C ALA A 128 -18.42 -21.01 -3.97
N PHE A 129 -19.03 -20.03 -4.62
CA PHE A 129 -19.73 -20.19 -5.90
C PHE A 129 -20.92 -21.16 -5.89
N VAL A 130 -21.65 -21.23 -4.77
CA VAL A 130 -22.91 -21.97 -4.69
C VAL A 130 -24.05 -21.06 -5.16
N VAL A 131 -24.60 -21.35 -6.33
CA VAL A 131 -25.61 -20.51 -7.00
C VAL A 131 -27.03 -21.08 -6.93
N SER A 132 -27.20 -22.35 -6.51
CA SER A 132 -28.54 -22.94 -6.31
C SER A 132 -28.56 -24.07 -5.27
N ASP A 133 -29.76 -24.39 -4.76
CA ASP A 133 -29.98 -25.50 -3.82
C ASP A 133 -29.86 -26.87 -4.48
N GLU A 134 -30.14 -26.94 -5.79
CA GLU A 134 -30.01 -28.13 -6.62
C GLU A 134 -28.56 -28.37 -7.08
N GLN A 135 -27.69 -27.37 -6.94
CA GLN A 135 -26.29 -27.47 -7.34
C GLN A 135 -25.61 -28.61 -6.59
N LYS A 136 -25.00 -29.46 -7.39
CA LYS A 136 -24.10 -30.52 -6.99
C LYS A 136 -22.83 -29.90 -6.39
N LEU A 137 -22.54 -30.23 -5.13
CA LEU A 137 -21.43 -29.64 -4.34
C LEU A 137 -20.22 -30.56 -4.31
N ASP A 138 -19.06 -29.98 -4.02
CA ASP A 138 -17.80 -30.70 -3.87
C ASP A 138 -17.59 -31.14 -2.42
N TRP A 139 -16.81 -32.21 -2.22
CA TRP A 139 -16.50 -32.74 -0.90
C TRP A 139 -15.24 -32.07 -0.34
N GLY A 140 -15.34 -30.79 -0.01
CA GLY A 140 -14.30 -30.01 0.65
C GLY A 140 -14.83 -28.70 1.24
N ASP A 141 -14.13 -28.20 2.25
CA ASP A 141 -14.30 -26.83 2.74
C ASP A 141 -13.15 -25.97 2.20
N MET A 142 -13.43 -24.70 1.92
CA MET A 142 -12.44 -23.74 1.45
C MET A 142 -12.46 -22.49 2.32
N PHE A 143 -11.32 -21.81 2.37
CA PHE A 143 -11.22 -20.45 2.88
C PHE A 143 -10.84 -19.54 1.72
N PHE A 144 -11.83 -18.84 1.16
CA PHE A 144 -11.66 -17.98 0.00
C PHE A 144 -11.46 -16.53 0.44
N LEU A 145 -10.39 -15.88 -0.01
CA LEU A 145 -10.16 -14.46 0.29
C LEU A 145 -9.37 -13.77 -0.80
N THR A 146 -9.64 -12.48 -0.97
CA THR A 146 -8.80 -11.59 -1.78
C THR A 146 -7.58 -11.19 -0.97
N THR A 147 -6.38 -11.52 -1.43
CA THR A 147 -5.11 -11.12 -0.76
C THR A 147 -4.47 -9.89 -1.40
N LEU A 148 -4.62 -9.72 -2.71
CA LEU A 148 -4.16 -8.56 -3.45
C LEU A 148 -5.21 -8.16 -4.51
N PRO A 149 -5.29 -6.85 -4.84
CA PRO A 149 -4.59 -5.75 -4.19
C PRO A 149 -5.17 -5.45 -2.78
N VAL A 150 -4.38 -4.79 -1.93
CA VAL A 150 -4.71 -4.61 -0.49
C VAL A 150 -6.04 -3.88 -0.29
N TYR A 151 -6.39 -2.92 -1.16
CA TYR A 151 -7.62 -2.15 -1.07
C TYR A 151 -8.89 -2.98 -1.38
N SER A 152 -8.75 -4.11 -2.07
CA SER A 152 -9.86 -5.02 -2.37
C SER A 152 -10.18 -5.98 -1.21
N ARG A 153 -9.37 -5.98 -0.14
CA ARG A 153 -9.56 -6.88 0.99
C ARG A 153 -10.81 -6.52 1.78
N LYS A 154 -11.60 -7.53 2.12
CA LYS A 154 -12.78 -7.35 2.99
C LYS A 154 -12.37 -6.94 4.41
N PRO A 155 -12.83 -5.78 4.93
CA PRO A 155 -12.45 -5.31 6.27
C PRO A 155 -12.87 -6.24 7.41
N HIS A 156 -13.91 -7.04 7.20
CA HIS A 156 -14.41 -7.97 8.20
C HIS A 156 -13.67 -9.32 8.22
N LEU A 157 -12.82 -9.61 7.22
CA LEU A 157 -12.18 -10.91 7.05
C LEU A 157 -10.67 -10.83 7.30
N PHE A 158 -9.92 -10.19 6.39
CA PHE A 158 -8.46 -10.20 6.42
C PHE A 158 -7.86 -9.60 7.71
N PRO A 159 -8.34 -8.45 8.23
CA PRO A 159 -7.79 -7.86 9.45
C PRO A 159 -8.01 -8.72 10.71
N LYS A 160 -9.05 -9.56 10.72
CA LYS A 160 -9.45 -10.38 11.87
C LYS A 160 -8.73 -11.73 11.94
N LEU A 161 -7.98 -12.10 10.90
CA LEU A 161 -7.20 -13.34 10.89
C LEU A 161 -6.21 -13.39 12.06
N PRO A 162 -5.89 -14.60 12.57
CA PRO A 162 -4.84 -14.76 13.58
C PRO A 162 -3.56 -14.07 13.13
N LEU A 163 -2.94 -13.28 14.00
CA LEU A 163 -1.80 -12.43 13.65
C LEU A 163 -0.67 -13.18 12.90
N PRO A 164 -0.21 -14.37 13.35
CA PRO A 164 0.82 -15.11 12.62
C PRO A 164 0.38 -15.43 11.18
N PHE A 165 -0.82 -15.98 11.04
CA PHE A 165 -1.42 -16.36 9.75
C PHE A 165 -1.57 -15.17 8.80
N ARG A 166 -2.04 -14.03 9.33
CA ARG A 166 -2.23 -12.80 8.57
C ARG A 166 -0.90 -12.25 8.02
N ASP A 167 0.14 -12.20 8.85
CA ASP A 167 1.44 -11.64 8.48
C ASP A 167 2.17 -12.54 7.47
N THR A 168 2.05 -13.85 7.62
CA THR A 168 2.60 -14.82 6.68
C THR A 168 1.86 -14.79 5.35
N LEU A 169 0.51 -14.71 5.35
CA LEU A 169 -0.27 -14.55 4.12
C LEU A 169 0.08 -13.25 3.39
N ASN A 170 0.34 -12.16 4.10
CA ASN A 170 0.82 -10.91 3.49
C ASN A 170 2.16 -11.11 2.76
N GLN A 171 3.14 -11.71 3.43
CA GLN A 171 4.46 -11.95 2.85
C GLN A 171 4.38 -12.93 1.67
N TYR A 172 3.61 -14.00 1.83
CA TYR A 172 3.38 -15.01 0.81
C TYR A 172 2.73 -14.40 -0.43
N SER A 173 1.67 -13.60 -0.28
CA SER A 173 0.95 -13.00 -1.42
C SER A 173 1.83 -12.06 -2.24
N LEU A 174 2.65 -11.23 -1.58
CA LEU A 174 3.59 -10.34 -2.27
C LEU A 174 4.72 -11.11 -2.97
N ALA A 175 5.21 -12.20 -2.36
CA ALA A 175 6.22 -13.05 -2.99
C ALA A 175 5.64 -13.81 -4.19
N LEU A 176 4.39 -14.26 -4.07
CA LEU A 176 3.71 -15.00 -5.12
C LEU A 176 3.29 -14.12 -6.30
N GLU A 177 2.91 -12.87 -6.06
CA GLU A 177 2.69 -11.87 -7.13
C GLU A 177 3.95 -11.72 -7.99
N LYS A 178 5.12 -11.55 -7.36
CA LYS A 178 6.40 -11.48 -8.09
C LYS A 178 6.69 -12.76 -8.87
N LEU A 179 6.45 -13.93 -8.26
CA LEU A 179 6.65 -15.20 -8.94
C LEU A 179 5.71 -15.38 -10.14
N ALA A 180 4.42 -15.06 -9.97
CA ALA A 180 3.43 -15.13 -11.03
C ALA A 180 3.81 -14.22 -12.21
N MET A 181 4.26 -12.99 -11.93
CA MET A 181 4.75 -12.08 -12.96
C MET A 181 5.98 -12.62 -13.67
N ALA A 182 6.95 -13.18 -12.94
CA ALA A 182 8.14 -13.76 -13.55
C ALA A 182 7.79 -14.95 -14.47
N VAL A 183 6.86 -15.82 -14.05
CA VAL A 183 6.35 -16.91 -14.88
C VAL A 183 5.64 -16.38 -16.13
N LEU A 184 4.79 -15.36 -16.00
CA LEU A 184 4.09 -14.75 -17.14
C LEU A 184 5.05 -14.13 -18.17
N VAL A 185 6.14 -13.51 -17.72
CA VAL A 185 7.19 -12.98 -18.62
C VAL A 185 7.81 -14.11 -19.44
N GLN A 186 8.14 -15.24 -18.80
CA GLN A 186 8.74 -16.40 -19.47
C GLN A 186 7.76 -17.06 -20.43
N ILE A 187 6.47 -17.13 -20.06
CA ILE A 187 5.39 -17.58 -20.94
C ILE A 187 5.28 -16.68 -22.17
N ALA A 188 5.33 -15.36 -22.02
CA ALA A 188 5.26 -14.43 -23.15
C ALA A 188 6.49 -14.51 -24.06
N GLU A 189 7.67 -14.68 -23.48
CA GLU A 189 8.95 -14.86 -24.18
C GLU A 189 8.96 -16.13 -25.03
N ALA A 190 8.45 -17.24 -24.49
CA ALA A 190 8.38 -18.54 -25.17
C ALA A 190 7.59 -18.53 -26.49
N ILE A 191 6.62 -17.63 -26.65
CA ILE A 191 5.77 -17.49 -27.85
C ILE A 191 5.98 -16.17 -28.60
N ASN A 192 7.01 -15.41 -28.23
CA ASN A 192 7.40 -14.17 -28.89
C ASN A 192 6.21 -13.19 -29.06
N MET A 193 5.36 -13.08 -28.04
CA MET A 193 4.12 -12.31 -28.10
C MET A 193 4.35 -10.79 -28.02
N ASN A 194 3.83 -10.06 -29.01
CA ASN A 194 3.53 -8.62 -28.93
C ASN A 194 1.99 -8.46 -28.85
N VAL A 195 1.44 -8.06 -27.71
CA VAL A 195 0.00 -8.15 -27.39
C VAL A 195 -0.85 -7.13 -28.18
N ILE A 196 -1.91 -7.60 -28.89
CA ILE A 196 -3.03 -6.77 -29.37
C ILE A 196 -4.36 -7.55 -29.28
N GLY A 197 -5.35 -6.99 -28.57
CA GLY A 197 -6.80 -7.20 -28.78
C GLY A 197 -7.48 -8.33 -27.99
N LEU A 198 -8.61 -8.03 -27.32
CA LEU A 198 -9.48 -8.98 -26.61
C LEU A 198 -10.89 -9.05 -27.24
N THR A 199 -11.46 -10.26 -27.29
CA THR A 199 -12.89 -10.56 -27.52
C THR A 199 -13.46 -11.42 -26.36
N PRO A 200 -14.80 -11.46 -26.14
CA PRO A 200 -15.41 -11.95 -24.89
C PRO A 200 -15.36 -13.47 -24.69
N HIS A 201 -15.18 -13.93 -23.44
CA HIS A 201 -15.19 -15.35 -23.02
C HIS A 201 -15.36 -15.50 -21.48
N SER A 202 -15.49 -16.75 -20.99
CA SER A 202 -15.63 -17.13 -19.56
C SER A 202 -14.75 -18.34 -19.22
N ASP A 203 -13.68 -18.15 -18.45
CA ASP A 203 -13.51 -18.39 -17.00
C ASP A 203 -12.47 -17.34 -16.50
N ALA A 204 -12.54 -16.89 -15.24
CA ALA A 204 -12.09 -15.55 -14.85
C ALA A 204 -10.62 -15.41 -14.36
N THR A 205 -9.70 -16.32 -14.70
CA THR A 205 -8.28 -16.23 -14.23
C THR A 205 -7.28 -16.52 -15.35
N GLY A 206 -6.10 -15.88 -15.30
CA GLY A 206 -5.03 -16.07 -16.29
C GLY A 206 -4.04 -17.17 -15.89
N LEU A 207 -3.62 -17.19 -14.62
CA LEU A 207 -2.65 -18.15 -14.10
C LEU A 207 -3.09 -18.62 -12.72
N THR A 208 -3.02 -19.92 -12.42
CA THR A 208 -3.23 -20.43 -11.05
C THR A 208 -1.95 -21.08 -10.53
N ILE A 209 -1.48 -20.66 -9.36
CA ILE A 209 -0.31 -21.22 -8.69
C ILE A 209 -0.77 -21.95 -7.43
N LEU A 210 -0.52 -23.25 -7.37
CA LEU A 210 -0.94 -24.14 -6.30
C LEU A 210 0.26 -24.62 -5.49
N LEU A 211 0.16 -24.47 -4.16
CA LEU A 211 1.07 -25.07 -3.21
C LEU A 211 0.35 -26.19 -2.47
N GLN A 212 0.92 -27.40 -2.55
CA GLN A 212 0.48 -28.52 -1.72
C GLN A 212 0.95 -28.29 -0.27
N VAL A 213 0.04 -28.40 0.69
CA VAL A 213 0.32 -28.13 2.11
C VAL A 213 0.75 -29.39 2.86
N ASN A 214 0.16 -30.54 2.55
CA ASN A 214 0.49 -31.83 3.16
C ASN A 214 0.76 -32.92 2.11
N GLU A 215 1.32 -34.06 2.52
CA GLU A 215 1.77 -35.12 1.60
C GLU A 215 0.63 -35.95 0.97
N VAL A 216 -0.63 -35.52 1.10
CA VAL A 216 -1.80 -36.27 0.61
C VAL A 216 -2.05 -35.94 -0.87
N GLU A 217 -1.77 -36.90 -1.74
CA GLU A 217 -2.05 -36.82 -3.18
C GLU A 217 -3.56 -36.69 -3.48
N GLY A 218 -3.89 -36.18 -4.67
CA GLY A 218 -5.29 -36.11 -5.11
C GLY A 218 -5.58 -35.16 -6.26
N LEU A 219 -4.61 -34.40 -6.77
CA LEU A 219 -4.80 -33.61 -7.99
C LEU A 219 -4.68 -34.52 -9.21
N GLN A 220 -5.62 -34.41 -10.16
CA GLN A 220 -5.58 -35.11 -11.44
C GLN A 220 -5.88 -34.13 -12.57
N VAL A 221 -5.16 -34.28 -13.69
CA VAL A 221 -5.36 -33.52 -14.92
C VAL A 221 -5.92 -34.43 -16.01
N LYS A 222 -6.75 -33.90 -16.90
CA LYS A 222 -7.33 -34.68 -17.98
C LYS A 222 -6.49 -34.53 -19.25
N LYS A 223 -5.80 -35.60 -19.65
CA LYS A 223 -4.99 -35.65 -20.87
C LYS A 223 -5.54 -36.72 -21.81
N ASP A 224 -5.82 -36.34 -23.05
CA ASP A 224 -6.31 -37.23 -24.11
C ASP A 224 -7.52 -38.10 -23.68
N GLY A 225 -8.44 -37.48 -22.93
CA GLY A 225 -9.65 -38.12 -22.42
C GLY A 225 -9.46 -39.01 -21.19
N LYS A 226 -8.25 -39.09 -20.62
CA LYS A 226 -7.94 -39.87 -19.43
C LYS A 226 -7.49 -38.97 -18.27
N TRP A 227 -7.86 -39.34 -17.05
CA TRP A 227 -7.33 -38.70 -15.85
C TRP A 227 -5.90 -39.18 -15.58
N VAL A 228 -4.99 -38.24 -15.31
CA VAL A 228 -3.59 -38.51 -14.98
C VAL A 228 -3.30 -37.91 -13.60
N PRO A 229 -2.78 -38.69 -12.62
CA PRO A 229 -2.44 -38.17 -11.31
C PRO A 229 -1.24 -37.21 -11.34
N VAL A 230 -1.36 -36.11 -10.61
CA VAL A 230 -0.29 -35.13 -10.40
C VAL A 230 0.37 -35.43 -9.06
N LYS A 231 1.62 -35.86 -9.13
CA LYS A 231 2.42 -36.10 -7.93
C LYS A 231 3.24 -34.84 -7.61
N PRO A 232 2.90 -34.10 -6.53
CA PRO A 232 3.61 -32.88 -6.18
C PRO A 232 5.06 -33.20 -5.79
N LEU A 233 5.99 -32.41 -6.31
CA LEU A 233 7.39 -32.45 -5.90
C LEU A 233 7.59 -31.66 -4.60
N PRO A 234 8.52 -32.08 -3.73
CA PRO A 234 8.89 -31.31 -2.56
C PRO A 234 9.31 -29.89 -2.94
N ASN A 235 8.74 -28.89 -2.27
CA ASN A 235 9.03 -27.46 -2.49
C ASN A 235 8.80 -26.99 -3.94
N ALA A 236 7.92 -27.64 -4.68
CA ALA A 236 7.49 -27.16 -5.98
C ALA A 236 6.11 -26.50 -5.89
N PHE A 237 5.86 -25.56 -6.80
CA PHE A 237 4.51 -25.10 -7.10
C PHE A 237 3.95 -25.85 -8.30
N ILE A 238 2.67 -26.17 -8.28
CA ILE A 238 1.95 -26.65 -9.46
C ILE A 238 1.31 -25.43 -10.12
N VAL A 239 1.64 -25.18 -11.38
CA VAL A 239 1.14 -24.03 -12.13
C VAL A 239 0.17 -24.53 -13.20
N ASN A 240 -0.97 -23.85 -13.30
CA ASN A 240 -2.06 -24.12 -14.23
C ASN A 240 -2.29 -22.89 -15.13
N ILE A 241 -2.42 -23.13 -16.44
CA ILE A 241 -2.84 -22.15 -17.44
C ILE A 241 -4.37 -22.00 -17.35
N GLY A 242 -4.83 -20.79 -17.02
CA GLY A 242 -6.25 -20.48 -16.97
C GLY A 242 -6.81 -20.05 -18.32
N ASP A 243 -8.13 -20.05 -18.44
CA ASP A 243 -8.85 -19.72 -19.68
C ASP A 243 -8.46 -18.35 -20.23
N VAL A 244 -8.30 -17.33 -19.37
CA VAL A 244 -7.92 -15.99 -19.87
C VAL A 244 -6.58 -16.03 -20.59
N LEU A 245 -5.64 -16.85 -20.13
CA LEU A 245 -4.34 -17.01 -20.78
C LEU A 245 -4.46 -17.80 -22.08
N GLU A 246 -5.34 -18.81 -22.16
CA GLU A 246 -5.70 -19.45 -23.43
C GLU A 246 -6.28 -18.44 -24.43
N ILE A 247 -7.20 -17.57 -24.02
CA ILE A 247 -7.76 -16.56 -24.93
C ILE A 247 -6.71 -15.55 -25.39
N ILE A 248 -5.92 -14.95 -24.48
CA ILE A 248 -4.94 -13.92 -24.91
C ILE A 248 -3.82 -14.49 -25.77
N THR A 249 -3.53 -15.79 -25.63
CA THR A 249 -2.59 -16.51 -26.50
C THR A 249 -3.27 -17.04 -27.76
N ASN A 250 -4.56 -16.75 -27.97
CA ASN A 250 -5.36 -17.21 -29.11
C ASN A 250 -5.31 -18.73 -29.29
N GLY A 251 -5.46 -19.48 -28.20
CA GLY A 251 -5.47 -20.94 -28.18
C GLY A 251 -4.10 -21.60 -28.34
N VAL A 252 -3.00 -20.82 -28.30
CA VAL A 252 -1.64 -21.39 -28.34
C VAL A 252 -1.35 -22.18 -27.07
N TYR A 253 -1.70 -21.63 -25.90
CA TYR A 253 -1.67 -22.36 -24.63
C TYR A 253 -3.07 -22.79 -24.23
N ARG A 254 -3.18 -23.97 -23.61
CA ARG A 254 -4.47 -24.60 -23.32
C ARG A 254 -4.74 -24.65 -21.84
N SER A 255 -5.93 -24.21 -21.44
CA SER A 255 -6.55 -24.54 -20.18
C SER A 255 -7.02 -26.00 -20.21
N ILE A 256 -6.73 -26.76 -19.16
CA ILE A 256 -6.99 -28.19 -19.10
C ILE A 256 -7.88 -28.52 -17.91
N GLU A 257 -8.91 -29.34 -18.17
CA GLU A 257 -9.77 -29.88 -17.12
C GLU A 257 -8.93 -30.61 -16.06
N HIS A 258 -9.15 -30.25 -14.80
CA HIS A 258 -8.47 -30.84 -13.67
C HIS A 258 -9.45 -31.03 -12.50
N ARG A 259 -9.14 -31.97 -11.59
CA ARG A 259 -9.97 -32.26 -10.42
C ARG A 259 -9.13 -32.57 -9.19
N ALA A 260 -9.67 -32.26 -8.02
CA ALA A 260 -9.17 -32.76 -6.74
C ALA A 260 -10.03 -33.95 -6.29
N THR A 261 -9.38 -35.07 -5.95
CA THR A 261 -10.04 -36.29 -5.50
C THR A 261 -9.98 -36.42 -3.98
N VAL A 262 -11.01 -37.03 -3.40
CA VAL A 262 -11.07 -37.33 -1.97
C VAL A 262 -10.18 -38.54 -1.64
N ASN A 263 -9.44 -38.45 -0.54
CA ASN A 263 -8.69 -39.56 0.04
C ASN A 263 -9.49 -40.15 1.21
N SER A 264 -9.56 -41.48 1.31
CA SER A 264 -10.37 -42.16 2.33
C SER A 264 -9.76 -42.19 3.72
N GLU A 265 -8.46 -41.88 3.86
CA GLU A 265 -7.71 -42.01 5.11
C GLU A 265 -7.29 -40.67 5.70
N LYS A 266 -6.93 -39.69 4.86
CA LYS A 266 -6.39 -38.40 5.29
C LYS A 266 -6.98 -37.23 4.51
N GLU A 267 -7.09 -36.09 5.16
CA GLU A 267 -7.48 -34.84 4.49
C GLU A 267 -6.35 -34.31 3.60
N ARG A 268 -6.70 -33.78 2.44
CA ARG A 268 -5.75 -33.09 1.54
C ARG A 268 -5.86 -31.60 1.77
N LEU A 269 -4.73 -30.93 2.01
CA LEU A 269 -4.67 -29.48 2.13
C LEU A 269 -3.80 -28.88 1.01
N SER A 270 -4.28 -27.78 0.44
CA SER A 270 -3.55 -26.99 -0.56
C SER A 270 -4.03 -25.55 -0.54
N ILE A 271 -3.16 -24.62 -0.95
CA ILE A 271 -3.53 -23.24 -1.25
C ILE A 271 -3.37 -23.00 -2.75
N ALA A 272 -4.46 -22.59 -3.40
CA ALA A 272 -4.45 -22.15 -4.79
C ALA A 272 -4.56 -20.63 -4.82
N THR A 273 -3.65 -19.99 -5.56
CA THR A 273 -3.72 -18.55 -5.80
C THR A 273 -4.06 -18.29 -7.25
N PHE A 274 -5.14 -17.53 -7.43
CA PHE A 274 -5.69 -17.18 -8.73
C PHE A 274 -5.15 -15.81 -9.13
N CYS A 275 -4.39 -15.77 -10.22
CA CYS A 275 -3.86 -14.54 -10.80
C CYS A 275 -4.72 -14.17 -12.00
N SER A 276 -5.48 -13.08 -11.87
CA SER A 276 -6.33 -12.54 -12.94
C SER A 276 -5.72 -11.25 -13.48
N PRO A 277 -5.91 -10.95 -14.78
CA PRO A 277 -5.47 -9.67 -15.33
C PRO A 277 -6.23 -8.51 -14.69
N ASN A 278 -5.63 -7.33 -14.73
CA ASN A 278 -6.29 -6.11 -14.29
C ASN A 278 -7.45 -5.78 -15.24
N TYR A 279 -8.69 -6.03 -14.81
CA TYR A 279 -9.91 -5.77 -15.59
C TYR A 279 -10.20 -4.28 -15.79
N ASN A 280 -9.52 -3.39 -15.05
CA ASN A 280 -9.73 -1.94 -15.13
C ASN A 280 -8.87 -1.25 -16.19
N GLY A 281 -8.02 -1.98 -16.93
CA GLY A 281 -7.23 -1.42 -18.04
C GLY A 281 -6.06 -0.51 -17.62
N GLU A 282 -5.75 -0.41 -16.32
CA GLU A 282 -4.60 0.37 -15.86
C GLU A 282 -3.29 -0.35 -16.21
N LYS A 283 -2.40 0.34 -16.93
CA LYS A 283 -1.02 -0.12 -17.12
C LYS A 283 -0.31 -0.15 -15.77
N ILE A 284 -0.07 -1.34 -15.25
CA ILE A 284 0.89 -1.55 -14.17
C ILE A 284 2.27 -1.53 -14.83
N ASP A 285 3.03 -0.46 -14.64
CA ASP A 285 4.43 -0.39 -15.08
C ASP A 285 5.24 -1.28 -14.12
N MET A 286 5.73 -2.42 -14.63
CA MET A 286 6.11 -3.63 -13.88
C MET A 286 7.56 -3.68 -13.42
N ASP A 287 8.20 -2.55 -13.22
CA ASP A 287 9.41 -2.51 -12.41
C ASP A 287 8.95 -2.03 -11.03
N PRO A 288 9.17 -2.77 -9.92
CA PRO A 288 9.16 -2.16 -8.60
C PRO A 288 10.36 -1.21 -8.60
N LYS A 289 10.21 -0.06 -9.27
CA LYS A 289 11.04 1.11 -9.10
C LYS A 289 10.88 1.40 -7.63
N VAL A 290 11.81 0.87 -6.83
CA VAL A 290 12.11 1.38 -5.51
C VAL A 290 12.18 2.89 -5.74
N ILE A 291 11.15 3.61 -5.31
CA ILE A 291 11.02 5.01 -5.71
C ILE A 291 12.23 5.71 -5.10
N LYS A 292 13.15 6.15 -5.96
CA LYS A 292 14.38 6.84 -5.56
C LYS A 292 14.08 8.33 -5.61
N TYR A 293 13.65 8.87 -4.48
CA TYR A 293 13.36 10.28 -4.26
C TYR A 293 14.64 11.14 -4.18
N GLY A 294 15.55 11.01 -5.13
CA GLY A 294 16.86 11.67 -5.07
C GLY A 294 17.74 11.17 -3.90
N SER A 295 18.83 11.88 -3.67
CA SER A 295 19.84 11.55 -2.66
C SER A 295 20.09 12.72 -1.71
N SER A 296 20.47 12.40 -0.48
CA SER A 296 20.94 13.39 0.50
C SER A 296 22.33 13.00 0.99
N LEU A 297 23.23 13.97 1.10
CA LEU A 297 24.51 13.78 1.79
C LEU A 297 24.27 13.62 3.29
N LEU A 298 25.01 12.70 3.92
CA LEU A 298 24.91 12.50 5.36
C LEU A 298 25.54 13.68 6.09
N VAL A 299 24.81 14.22 7.07
CA VAL A 299 25.27 15.31 7.94
C VAL A 299 25.22 14.87 9.40
N PRO A 300 26.04 15.46 10.28
CA PRO A 300 26.00 15.13 11.71
C PRO A 300 24.62 15.37 12.33
N SER A 301 24.24 14.52 13.29
CA SER A 301 23.01 14.73 14.09
C SER A 301 23.12 16.01 14.91
N VAL A 302 22.12 16.88 14.76
CA VAL A 302 22.02 18.14 15.51
C VAL A 302 21.74 17.85 16.98
N GLN A 303 21.00 16.78 17.29
CA GLN A 303 20.79 16.33 18.68
C GLN A 303 22.11 15.99 19.38
N GLU A 304 23.07 15.37 18.70
CA GLU A 304 24.41 15.12 19.28
C GLU A 304 25.27 16.38 19.32
N LEU A 305 25.11 17.29 18.37
CA LEU A 305 25.78 18.60 18.42
C LEU A 305 25.30 19.41 19.62
N ALA A 306 24.00 19.46 19.89
CA ALA A 306 23.41 20.19 21.00
C ALA A 306 23.83 19.67 22.38
N LYS A 307 24.21 18.39 22.50
CA LYS A 307 24.78 17.81 23.74
C LYS A 307 26.19 18.29 24.04
N LYS A 308 26.95 18.66 23.01
CA LYS A 308 28.29 19.23 23.20
C LYS A 308 28.07 20.66 23.69
N SER A 309 28.77 21.07 24.74
CA SER A 309 28.83 22.49 25.12
C SER A 309 29.65 23.22 24.05
N ILE A 310 29.04 23.46 22.89
CA ILE A 310 29.70 24.12 21.76
C ILE A 310 29.72 25.61 22.07
N ALA A 311 30.92 26.18 22.21
CA ALA A 311 31.10 27.61 22.46
C ALA A 311 30.65 28.50 21.29
N THR A 312 30.39 27.94 20.11
CA THR A 312 30.02 28.68 18.89
C THR A 312 29.29 27.79 17.89
N ILE A 313 28.15 28.24 17.36
CA ILE A 313 27.35 27.48 16.38
C ILE A 313 28.16 27.21 15.10
N PRO A 314 28.18 25.97 14.54
CA PRO A 314 28.94 25.71 13.33
C PRO A 314 28.44 26.56 12.15
N PRO A 315 29.34 27.10 11.29
CA PRO A 315 28.97 28.07 10.25
C PRO A 315 27.89 27.61 9.27
N ARG A 316 27.74 26.30 9.10
CA ARG A 316 26.76 25.68 8.20
C ARG A 316 25.32 25.81 8.71
N TYR A 317 25.10 26.07 10.00
CA TYR A 317 23.78 26.29 10.59
C TYR A 317 23.42 27.76 10.76
N LEU A 318 24.41 28.66 10.68
CA LEU A 318 24.18 30.11 10.78
C LEU A 318 23.34 30.62 9.61
N ARG A 319 22.25 31.32 9.93
CA ARG A 319 21.27 31.88 9.00
C ARG A 319 21.15 33.41 9.11
N PRO A 320 22.22 34.17 8.80
CA PRO A 320 22.17 35.64 8.80
C PRO A 320 21.26 36.20 7.69
N ASP A 321 20.92 35.37 6.71
CA ASP A 321 20.05 35.67 5.57
C ASP A 321 18.56 35.73 5.93
N LEU A 322 18.16 35.17 7.07
CA LEU A 322 16.76 35.08 7.44
C LEU A 322 16.23 36.37 8.06
N GLU A 323 15.04 36.78 7.60
CA GLU A 323 14.29 37.86 8.22
C GLU A 323 14.04 37.55 9.70
N LYS A 324 14.54 38.46 10.55
CA LYS A 324 14.31 38.40 11.99
C LYS A 324 12.82 38.57 12.27
N PRO A 325 12.28 37.91 13.32
CA PRO A 325 10.90 38.12 13.72
C PRO A 325 10.64 39.61 13.94
N ILE A 326 9.67 40.18 13.22
CA ILE A 326 9.17 41.52 13.54
C ILE A 326 8.40 41.36 14.85
N VAL A 327 8.91 41.92 15.94
CA VAL A 327 8.18 42.02 17.21
C VAL A 327 7.06 43.05 17.00
N SER A 328 5.94 42.62 16.43
CA SER A 328 4.72 43.43 16.37
C SER A 328 3.83 43.11 17.56
N ASP A 329 3.17 44.14 18.10
CA ASP A 329 2.24 44.06 19.23
C ASP A 329 1.35 42.81 19.18
N ALA A 330 1.39 42.01 20.25
CA ALA A 330 0.63 40.77 20.40
C ALA A 330 -0.89 40.94 20.25
N SER A 331 -1.41 42.18 20.23
CA SER A 331 -2.82 42.50 20.13
C SER A 331 -3.39 42.51 18.70
N LEU A 332 -2.59 42.28 17.65
CA LEU A 332 -3.03 42.30 16.24
C LEU A 332 -2.70 41.03 15.45
N MET A 333 -2.21 39.97 16.09
CA MET A 333 -1.83 38.74 15.40
C MET A 333 -3.07 37.94 15.02
N SER A 334 -3.40 37.88 13.72
CA SER A 334 -4.43 36.97 13.21
C SER A 334 -3.95 35.52 13.38
N GLU A 335 -4.75 34.66 14.00
CA GLU A 335 -4.49 33.23 14.13
C GLU A 335 -4.97 32.47 12.87
N ILE A 336 -4.35 31.33 12.57
CA ILE A 336 -4.85 30.47 11.49
C ILE A 336 -6.27 29.97 11.84
N PRO A 337 -7.18 29.83 10.86
CA PRO A 337 -8.55 29.39 11.10
C PRO A 337 -8.63 28.02 11.77
N VAL A 338 -9.71 27.80 12.54
CA VAL A 338 -10.05 26.51 13.14
C VAL A 338 -11.24 25.92 12.40
N ILE A 339 -11.11 24.66 11.97
CA ILE A 339 -12.11 23.90 11.23
C ILE A 339 -12.56 22.70 12.06
N ASP A 340 -13.87 22.53 12.17
CA ASP A 340 -14.50 21.39 12.82
C ASP A 340 -14.84 20.30 11.79
N MET A 341 -14.16 19.16 11.88
CA MET A 341 -14.39 18.05 10.95
C MET A 341 -15.78 17.41 11.12
N GLU A 342 -16.31 17.33 12.34
CA GLU A 342 -17.69 16.86 12.57
C GLU A 342 -18.69 17.86 11.98
N GLY A 343 -18.39 19.16 12.10
CA GLY A 343 -19.17 20.22 11.45
C GLY A 343 -19.24 20.09 9.92
N LEU A 344 -18.14 19.71 9.27
CA LEU A 344 -18.07 19.49 7.82
C LEU A 344 -18.88 18.28 7.32
N VAL A 345 -19.27 17.36 8.21
CA VAL A 345 -20.05 16.17 7.85
C VAL A 345 -21.48 16.21 8.39
N SER A 346 -21.78 17.14 9.31
CA SER A 346 -23.12 17.36 9.88
C SER A 346 -24.03 18.11 8.90
N LYS A 347 -25.27 17.64 8.72
CA LYS A 347 -26.25 18.31 7.84
C LYS A 347 -26.62 19.73 8.28
N GLU A 348 -26.49 20.04 9.56
CA GLU A 348 -26.99 21.30 10.14
C GLU A 348 -25.97 22.44 10.04
N SER A 349 -24.68 22.11 10.09
CA SER A 349 -23.59 23.10 10.10
C SER A 349 -22.70 23.05 8.86
N MET A 350 -22.88 22.07 7.97
CA MET A 350 -22.03 21.85 6.78
C MET A 350 -21.77 23.13 5.99
N ASP A 351 -22.80 23.86 5.60
CA ASP A 351 -22.62 25.04 4.72
C ASP A 351 -21.75 26.12 5.40
N SER A 352 -21.98 26.36 6.69
CA SER A 352 -21.21 27.35 7.45
C SER A 352 -19.76 26.93 7.66
N GLU A 353 -19.52 25.64 7.90
CA GLU A 353 -18.18 25.11 8.15
C GLU A 353 -17.39 24.94 6.84
N LEU A 354 -18.08 24.60 5.75
CA LEU A 354 -17.53 24.54 4.40
C LEU A 354 -17.08 25.93 3.93
N ALA A 355 -17.84 26.99 4.26
CA ALA A 355 -17.42 28.37 3.99
C ALA A 355 -16.18 28.77 4.78
N LYS A 356 -16.02 28.32 6.04
CA LYS A 356 -14.78 28.53 6.80
C LYS A 356 -13.60 27.78 6.20
N LEU A 357 -13.82 26.53 5.75
CA LEU A 357 -12.79 25.75 5.08
C LEU A 357 -12.33 26.44 3.80
N ASP A 358 -13.26 26.89 2.96
CA ASP A 358 -12.99 27.66 1.74
C ASP A 358 -12.16 28.91 2.03
N PHE A 359 -12.57 29.69 3.03
CA PHE A 359 -11.81 30.86 3.49
C PHE A 359 -10.40 30.50 3.97
N ALA A 360 -10.26 29.44 4.78
CA ALA A 360 -8.98 29.02 5.30
C ALA A 360 -8.02 28.57 4.18
N CYS A 361 -8.51 27.79 3.21
CA CYS A 361 -7.70 27.33 2.10
C CYS A 361 -7.32 28.46 1.13
N LYS A 362 -8.19 29.45 0.91
CA LYS A 362 -7.93 30.63 0.06
C LYS A 362 -6.97 31.62 0.70
N GLU A 363 -7.28 32.04 1.91
CA GLU A 363 -6.62 33.19 2.55
C GLU A 363 -5.39 32.80 3.36
N TRP A 364 -5.35 31.57 3.88
CA TRP A 364 -4.31 31.13 4.79
C TRP A 364 -3.50 29.96 4.28
N GLY A 365 -4.06 29.12 3.42
CA GLY A 365 -3.47 27.83 3.04
C GLY A 365 -3.19 26.90 4.23
N PHE A 366 -3.66 27.26 5.43
CA PHE A 366 -3.38 26.65 6.73
C PHE A 366 -4.62 26.73 7.61
N PHE A 367 -4.86 25.69 8.40
CA PHE A 367 -5.89 25.68 9.44
C PHE A 367 -5.59 24.64 10.52
N GLN A 368 -6.20 24.80 11.69
CA GLN A 368 -6.25 23.76 12.71
C GLN A 368 -7.53 22.95 12.56
N LEU A 369 -7.42 21.63 12.63
CA LEU A 369 -8.53 20.70 12.51
C LEU A 369 -8.83 20.07 13.86
N ILE A 370 -10.04 20.29 14.36
CA ILE A 370 -10.57 19.69 15.60
C ILE A 370 -11.67 18.68 15.28
N ASN A 371 -12.06 17.89 16.29
CA ASN A 371 -13.10 16.86 16.17
C ASN A 371 -12.87 15.92 14.96
N HIS A 372 -11.59 15.64 14.67
CA HIS A 372 -11.14 14.93 13.46
C HIS A 372 -11.46 13.42 13.45
N GLY A 373 -12.19 12.90 14.43
CA GLY A 373 -12.62 11.48 14.50
C GLY A 373 -11.53 10.47 14.89
N MET A 374 -10.24 10.83 14.82
CA MET A 374 -9.15 9.95 15.28
C MET A 374 -9.17 9.71 16.80
N SER A 375 -8.92 8.47 17.23
CA SER A 375 -8.83 8.10 18.65
C SER A 375 -7.73 8.89 19.36
N LEU A 376 -8.07 9.57 20.46
CA LEU A 376 -7.13 10.27 21.31
C LEU A 376 -6.05 9.33 21.88
N SER A 377 -6.40 8.08 22.20
CA SER A 377 -5.43 7.10 22.69
C SER A 377 -4.38 6.74 21.63
N LEU A 378 -4.76 6.72 20.35
CA LEU A 378 -3.82 6.49 19.25
C LEU A 378 -2.90 7.69 19.09
N VAL A 379 -3.43 8.91 19.12
CA VAL A 379 -2.66 10.15 19.02
C VAL A 379 -1.64 10.25 20.15
N GLU A 380 -2.04 10.02 21.40
CA GLU A 380 -1.12 10.05 22.55
C GLU A 380 -0.06 8.94 22.49
N LYS A 381 -0.43 7.75 22.00
CA LYS A 381 0.52 6.66 21.79
C LYS A 381 1.56 7.02 20.73
N VAL A 382 1.15 7.63 19.62
CA VAL A 382 2.07 8.13 18.57
C VAL A 382 3.03 9.17 19.15
N LYS A 383 2.54 10.14 19.93
CA LYS A 383 3.38 11.15 20.57
C LYS A 383 4.44 10.51 21.47
N THR A 384 4.01 9.58 22.33
CA THR A 384 4.88 8.86 23.27
C THR A 384 5.96 8.07 22.53
N GLU A 385 5.59 7.26 21.54
CA GLU A 385 6.55 6.40 20.84
C GLU A 385 7.51 7.19 19.95
N ILE A 386 7.10 8.33 19.40
CA ILE A 386 8.03 9.25 18.69
C ILE A 386 9.04 9.86 19.68
N GLN A 387 8.58 10.30 20.85
CA GLN A 387 9.47 10.82 21.89
C GLN A 387 10.47 9.74 22.32
N ASP A 388 10.00 8.51 22.54
CA ASP A 388 10.83 7.37 22.89
C ASP A 388 11.85 7.05 21.80
N PHE A 389 11.44 7.08 20.52
CA PHE A 389 12.33 6.87 19.38
C PHE A 389 13.48 7.88 19.37
N PHE A 390 13.21 9.18 19.54
CA PHE A 390 14.27 10.19 19.58
C PHE A 390 15.12 10.15 20.87
N ASN A 391 14.59 9.57 21.95
CA ASN A 391 15.33 9.33 23.18
C ASN A 391 16.25 8.11 23.12
N LEU A 392 16.11 7.24 22.11
CA LEU A 392 17.00 6.11 21.91
C LEU A 392 18.48 6.55 21.82
N PRO A 393 19.43 5.69 22.25
CA PRO A 393 20.85 5.91 22.02
C PRO A 393 21.15 6.10 20.53
N MET A 394 22.17 6.90 20.22
CA MET A 394 22.52 7.17 18.82
C MET A 394 22.88 5.91 18.04
N GLU A 395 23.49 4.91 18.69
CA GLU A 395 23.79 3.61 18.07
C GLU A 395 22.53 2.84 17.64
N GLU A 396 21.40 3.03 18.33
CA GLU A 396 20.13 2.43 17.93
C GLU A 396 19.48 3.22 16.77
N LYS A 397 19.53 4.55 16.82
CA LYS A 397 18.99 5.41 15.74
C LYS A 397 19.78 5.27 14.43
N LYS A 398 21.10 5.05 14.52
CA LYS A 398 21.97 4.80 13.35
C LYS A 398 21.56 3.57 12.52
N LYS A 399 20.83 2.62 13.10
CA LYS A 399 20.27 1.47 12.35
C LYS A 399 19.26 1.90 11.28
N TYR A 400 18.70 3.10 11.43
CA TYR A 400 17.71 3.69 10.53
C TYR A 400 18.27 4.85 9.72
N TRP A 401 19.59 5.08 9.73
CA TRP A 401 20.23 6.17 9.00
C TRP A 401 19.97 6.07 7.50
N GLN A 402 19.91 7.21 6.81
CA GLN A 402 19.80 7.25 5.36
C GLN A 402 20.96 6.47 4.71
N ASN A 403 20.65 5.62 3.73
CA ASN A 403 21.70 5.00 2.92
C ASN A 403 22.22 6.00 1.86
N PRO A 404 23.48 5.87 1.41
CA PRO A 404 23.97 6.64 0.28
C PRO A 404 23.05 6.52 -0.93
N GLY A 405 22.59 7.65 -1.47
CA GLY A 405 21.68 7.67 -2.61
C GLY A 405 20.19 7.65 -2.25
N GLU A 406 19.83 7.71 -0.96
CA GLU A 406 18.45 7.72 -0.49
C GLU A 406 18.16 8.96 0.38
N VAL A 407 16.90 9.40 0.39
CA VAL A 407 16.41 10.51 1.25
C VAL A 407 15.63 10.00 2.47
N GLU A 408 15.13 8.77 2.43
CA GLU A 408 14.40 8.14 3.54
C GLU A 408 15.36 7.59 4.60
N GLY A 409 14.93 7.63 5.85
CA GLY A 409 15.73 7.26 7.01
C GLY A 409 15.97 8.44 7.95
N PHE A 410 16.86 8.22 8.92
CA PHE A 410 17.27 9.17 9.94
C PHE A 410 18.42 10.04 9.41
N GLY A 411 18.31 11.36 9.55
CA GLY A 411 19.30 12.32 9.04
C GLY A 411 18.66 13.67 8.70
N GLN A 412 19.11 14.28 7.60
CA GLN A 412 18.48 15.45 7.00
C GLN A 412 18.20 15.19 5.52
N ALA A 413 17.08 15.70 5.00
CA ALA A 413 16.74 15.58 3.58
C ALA A 413 17.30 16.74 2.76
N PHE A 414 17.48 16.49 1.45
CA PHE A 414 17.86 17.50 0.46
C PHE A 414 19.23 18.18 0.71
N VAL A 415 20.18 17.46 1.30
CA VAL A 415 21.55 17.95 1.44
C VAL A 415 22.35 17.58 0.18
N VAL A 416 22.81 18.58 -0.56
CA VAL A 416 23.39 18.39 -1.90
C VAL A 416 24.83 18.89 -2.03
N SER A 417 25.32 19.71 -1.09
CA SER A 417 26.73 20.11 -1.02
C SER A 417 27.19 20.36 0.43
N ASP A 418 28.51 20.34 0.66
CA ASP A 418 29.10 20.57 1.98
C ASP A 418 29.04 22.03 2.45
N GLU A 419 28.85 22.97 1.52
CA GLU A 419 28.70 24.40 1.78
C GLU A 419 27.24 24.80 2.05
N GLN A 420 26.28 23.94 1.72
CA GLN A 420 24.86 24.21 1.88
C GLN A 420 24.50 24.50 3.35
N LYS A 421 23.71 25.55 3.57
CA LYS A 421 23.16 25.88 4.89
C LYS A 421 22.14 24.83 5.33
N LEU A 422 22.24 24.38 6.58
CA LEU A 422 21.42 23.33 7.17
C LEU A 422 20.43 23.87 8.19
N GLY A 423 19.37 23.10 8.44
CA GLY A 423 18.47 23.34 9.55
C GLY A 423 19.02 22.78 10.87
N TRP A 424 18.65 23.41 11.99
CA TRP A 424 18.89 22.94 13.35
C TRP A 424 17.84 21.91 13.76
N ASN A 425 17.80 20.80 13.02
CA ASN A 425 16.90 19.68 13.29
C ASN A 425 17.52 18.35 12.88
N ASP A 426 17.05 17.28 13.50
CA ASP A 426 17.15 15.92 12.97
C ASP A 426 15.76 15.48 12.50
N MET A 427 15.70 14.69 11.44
CA MET A 427 14.45 14.11 10.95
C MET A 427 14.55 12.60 10.74
N PHE A 428 13.40 11.94 10.79
CA PHE A 428 13.21 10.58 10.35
C PHE A 428 12.09 10.54 9.30
N PHE A 429 12.45 10.20 8.06
CA PHE A 429 11.53 10.27 6.91
C PHE A 429 11.24 8.88 6.34
N LEU A 430 9.97 8.58 6.09
CA LEU A 430 9.51 7.27 5.63
C LEU A 430 8.35 7.41 4.66
N THR A 431 8.38 6.66 3.56
CA THR A 431 7.18 6.35 2.79
C THR A 431 6.32 5.37 3.58
N THR A 432 5.04 5.69 3.77
CA THR A 432 4.09 4.88 4.55
C THR A 432 3.00 4.26 3.70
N LEU A 433 2.56 4.93 2.63
CA LEU A 433 1.64 4.36 1.63
C LEU A 433 2.10 4.72 0.21
N PRO A 434 1.78 3.89 -0.78
CA PRO A 434 1.20 2.56 -0.62
C PRO A 434 2.20 1.57 0.01
N VAL A 435 1.72 0.49 0.64
CA VAL A 435 2.56 -0.43 1.44
C VAL A 435 3.74 -1.00 0.65
N TYR A 436 3.56 -1.28 -0.65
CA TYR A 436 4.61 -1.81 -1.52
C TYR A 436 5.75 -0.81 -1.78
N SER A 437 5.54 0.48 -1.53
CA SER A 437 6.56 1.52 -1.67
C SER A 437 7.44 1.67 -0.41
N ARG A 438 7.11 0.97 0.69
CA ARG A 438 7.89 1.01 1.93
C ARG A 438 9.26 0.36 1.74
N LYS A 439 10.32 1.06 2.15
CA LYS A 439 11.69 0.53 2.13
C LYS A 439 11.85 -0.67 3.07
N PRO A 440 12.34 -1.84 2.59
CA PRO A 440 12.48 -3.05 3.41
C PRO A 440 13.39 -2.90 4.64
N HIS A 441 14.35 -1.97 4.58
CA HIS A 441 15.32 -1.73 5.65
C HIS A 441 14.86 -0.68 6.68
N LEU A 442 13.76 0.02 6.44
CA LEU A 442 13.25 1.07 7.34
C LEU A 442 11.99 0.61 8.08
N PHE A 443 10.80 0.81 7.48
CA PHE A 443 9.52 0.59 8.14
C PHE A 443 9.39 -0.82 8.75
N PRO A 444 9.76 -1.92 8.06
CA PRO A 444 9.68 -3.27 8.63
C PRO A 444 10.63 -3.53 9.81
N LYS A 445 11.70 -2.73 9.93
CA LYS A 445 12.74 -2.86 10.97
C LYS A 445 12.49 -1.98 12.19
N LEU A 446 11.42 -1.18 12.20
CA LEU A 446 11.00 -0.45 13.39
C LEU A 446 10.62 -1.42 14.52
N PRO A 447 10.81 -1.05 15.80
CA PRO A 447 10.34 -1.83 16.94
C PRO A 447 8.85 -2.17 16.79
N LEU A 448 8.47 -3.41 17.10
CA LEU A 448 7.13 -3.93 16.78
C LEU A 448 5.99 -3.02 17.29
N PRO A 449 5.97 -2.54 18.56
CA PRO A 449 4.90 -1.67 19.03
C PRO A 449 4.82 -0.36 18.23
N PHE A 450 5.98 0.27 17.96
CA PHE A 450 6.06 1.51 17.21
C PHE A 450 5.61 1.34 15.76
N ARG A 451 6.04 0.24 15.13
CA ARG A 451 5.65 -0.11 13.76
C ARG A 451 4.13 -0.28 13.61
N GLU A 452 3.49 -0.94 14.57
CA GLU A 452 2.04 -1.16 14.56
C GLU A 452 1.27 0.14 14.77
N THR A 453 1.66 0.94 15.76
CA THR A 453 1.07 2.26 16.01
C THR A 453 1.19 3.16 14.79
N LEU A 454 2.39 3.25 14.19
CA LEU A 454 2.62 4.10 13.02
C LEU A 454 1.84 3.61 11.80
N ASN A 455 1.69 2.29 11.63
CA ASN A 455 0.86 1.73 10.57
C ASN A 455 -0.61 2.07 10.76
N GLN A 456 -1.14 1.96 11.98
CA GLN A 456 -2.52 2.33 12.28
C GLN A 456 -2.75 3.83 12.08
N TYR A 457 -1.83 4.67 12.56
CA TYR A 457 -1.87 6.13 12.37
C TYR A 457 -1.86 6.53 10.90
N SER A 458 -1.02 5.87 10.08
CA SER A 458 -0.95 6.07 8.62
C SER A 458 -2.28 5.81 7.91
N LEU A 459 -2.95 4.70 8.24
CA LEU A 459 -4.24 4.34 7.64
C LEU A 459 -5.38 5.27 8.10
N GLU A 460 -5.36 5.73 9.36
CA GLU A 460 -6.36 6.70 9.83
C GLU A 460 -6.15 8.07 9.19
N LEU A 461 -4.90 8.50 9.00
CA LEU A 461 -4.58 9.75 8.29
C LEU A 461 -4.89 9.69 6.79
N GLU A 462 -4.75 8.56 6.13
CA GLU A 462 -5.20 8.38 4.74
C GLU A 462 -6.70 8.67 4.62
N LYS A 463 -7.53 8.09 5.49
CA LYS A 463 -8.97 8.32 5.51
C LYS A 463 -9.30 9.79 5.81
N LEU A 464 -8.62 10.38 6.80
CA LEU A 464 -8.82 11.78 7.18
C LEU A 464 -8.45 12.73 6.04
N ALA A 465 -7.29 12.52 5.40
CA ALA A 465 -6.85 13.30 4.25
C ALA A 465 -7.86 13.25 3.11
N MET A 466 -8.34 12.05 2.75
CA MET A 466 -9.35 11.90 1.70
C MET A 466 -10.66 12.63 2.09
N ALA A 467 -11.07 12.55 3.36
CA ALA A 467 -12.27 13.24 3.82
C ALA A 467 -12.12 14.77 3.71
N ILE A 468 -10.96 15.34 4.06
CA ILE A 468 -10.66 16.77 3.88
C ILE A 468 -10.67 17.15 2.39
N LEU A 469 -9.98 16.38 1.55
CA LEU A 469 -9.91 16.61 0.10
C LEU A 469 -11.29 16.61 -0.57
N LEU A 470 -12.19 15.72 -0.14
CA LEU A 470 -13.57 15.70 -0.62
C LEU A 470 -14.38 16.94 -0.22
N GLN A 471 -14.13 17.51 0.96
CA GLN A 471 -14.76 18.76 1.38
C GLN A 471 -14.18 19.95 0.62
N ILE A 472 -12.86 19.95 0.36
CA ILE A 472 -12.21 20.92 -0.51
C ILE A 472 -12.84 20.91 -1.91
N ALA A 473 -13.02 19.74 -2.51
CA ALA A 473 -13.64 19.61 -3.83
C ALA A 473 -15.06 20.22 -3.85
N LYS A 474 -15.88 19.93 -2.83
CA LYS A 474 -17.22 20.53 -2.69
C LYS A 474 -17.16 22.05 -2.56
N ALA A 475 -16.28 22.58 -1.73
CA ALA A 475 -16.17 24.02 -1.47
C ALA A 475 -15.88 24.83 -2.75
N ILE A 476 -15.07 24.28 -3.66
CA ILE A 476 -14.73 24.94 -4.94
C ILE A 476 -15.58 24.48 -6.13
N ASN A 477 -16.64 23.69 -5.89
CA ASN A 477 -17.48 23.07 -6.92
C ASN A 477 -16.68 22.24 -7.96
N MET A 478 -15.60 21.60 -7.52
CA MET A 478 -14.87 20.60 -8.30
C MET A 478 -15.66 19.28 -8.30
N ASN A 479 -15.58 18.54 -9.39
CA ASN A 479 -16.13 17.18 -9.44
C ASN A 479 -15.45 16.29 -8.39
N ILE A 480 -16.24 15.69 -7.52
CA ILE A 480 -15.77 14.83 -6.43
C ILE A 480 -15.01 13.61 -6.95
N GLU A 481 -15.44 13.03 -8.07
CA GLU A 481 -14.79 11.84 -8.62
C GLU A 481 -13.40 12.17 -9.19
N GLU A 482 -13.22 13.35 -9.79
CA GLU A 482 -11.87 13.81 -10.20
C GLU A 482 -10.93 13.90 -8.98
N MET A 483 -11.44 14.38 -7.84
CA MET A 483 -10.66 14.44 -6.59
C MET A 483 -10.32 13.04 -6.10
N ARG A 484 -11.18 12.03 -6.29
CA ARG A 484 -10.84 10.64 -5.93
C ARG A 484 -9.76 10.07 -6.84
N GLU A 485 -9.89 10.29 -8.15
CA GLU A 485 -8.95 9.79 -9.15
C GLU A 485 -7.52 10.32 -8.91
N PHE A 486 -7.35 11.60 -8.56
CA PHE A 486 -6.02 12.15 -8.22
C PHE A 486 -5.33 11.40 -7.07
N PHE A 487 -6.09 10.86 -6.13
CA PHE A 487 -5.58 10.26 -4.89
C PHE A 487 -5.84 8.75 -4.77
N GLU A 488 -6.30 8.10 -5.84
CA GLU A 488 -6.40 6.65 -5.89
C GLU A 488 -5.01 6.03 -5.75
N GLY A 489 -4.80 5.17 -4.74
CA GLY A 489 -3.45 4.68 -4.44
C GLY A 489 -2.48 5.76 -3.94
N VAL A 490 -2.99 6.70 -3.13
CA VAL A 490 -2.25 7.82 -2.53
C VAL A 490 -0.81 7.49 -2.15
N LEU A 491 0.11 8.37 -2.55
CA LEU A 491 1.49 8.32 -2.08
C LEU A 491 1.59 9.11 -0.77
N GLN A 492 1.71 8.40 0.35
CA GLN A 492 1.84 8.97 1.68
C GLN A 492 3.27 8.79 2.20
N ALA A 493 3.84 9.88 2.73
CA ALA A 493 5.09 9.84 3.48
C ALA A 493 4.95 10.57 4.82
N MET A 494 5.75 10.17 5.80
CA MET A 494 5.79 10.79 7.12
C MET A 494 7.20 11.29 7.42
N ARG A 495 7.30 12.49 7.99
CA ARG A 495 8.53 13.08 8.52
C ARG A 495 8.35 13.41 9.98
N MET A 496 9.06 12.68 10.83
CA MET A 496 9.21 13.02 12.23
C MET A 496 10.36 14.01 12.36
N ASN A 497 10.15 15.11 13.08
CA ASN A 497 11.14 16.16 13.27
C ASN A 497 11.46 16.32 14.74
N TYR A 498 12.75 16.44 15.04
CA TYR A 498 13.29 16.75 16.35
C TYR A 498 14.15 18.01 16.26
N TYR A 499 13.77 19.05 16.98
CA TYR A 499 14.46 20.34 17.03
C TYR A 499 15.11 20.49 18.41
N PRO A 500 16.42 20.25 18.56
CA PRO A 500 17.09 20.40 19.84
C PRO A 500 17.14 21.87 20.29
N PRO A 501 17.30 22.15 21.60
CA PRO A 501 17.60 23.49 22.08
C PRO A 501 18.86 24.06 21.42
N CYS A 502 18.91 25.37 21.25
CA CYS A 502 20.07 26.09 20.71
C CYS A 502 20.41 27.27 21.62
N GLY A 503 21.71 27.48 21.93
CA GLY A 503 22.15 28.59 22.78
C GLY A 503 21.94 29.98 22.16
N GLU A 504 21.89 30.07 20.82
CA GLU A 504 21.66 31.32 20.07
C GLU A 504 20.56 31.06 19.03
N PRO A 505 19.31 30.81 19.46
CA PRO A 505 18.22 30.37 18.59
C PRO A 505 17.88 31.38 17.48
N GLU A 506 18.19 32.66 17.68
CA GLU A 506 18.03 33.73 16.70
C GLU A 506 19.01 33.67 15.52
N GLN A 507 20.08 32.87 15.62
CA GLN A 507 21.09 32.72 14.56
C GLN A 507 20.89 31.49 13.68
N VAL A 508 19.94 30.61 14.04
CA VAL A 508 19.67 29.35 13.34
C VAL A 508 18.19 29.26 12.98
N ILE A 509 17.84 28.25 12.19
CA ILE A 509 16.44 27.91 11.90
C ILE A 509 16.26 26.41 12.04
N GLY A 510 15.14 25.97 12.58
CA GLY A 510 14.79 24.54 12.62
C GLY A 510 14.58 24.02 11.21
N ALA A 511 13.58 24.54 10.51
CA ALA A 511 13.33 24.29 9.09
C ALA A 511 13.27 25.61 8.33
N ALA A 512 14.02 25.71 7.23
CA ALA A 512 14.07 26.91 6.40
C ALA A 512 12.67 27.26 5.83
N PRO A 513 12.44 28.53 5.45
CA PRO A 513 11.25 28.91 4.69
C PRO A 513 11.06 28.02 3.44
N HIS A 514 9.87 27.43 3.30
CA HIS A 514 9.48 26.57 2.18
C HIS A 514 7.96 26.49 2.05
N SER A 515 7.46 26.10 0.88
CA SER A 515 6.13 25.52 0.71
C SER A 515 6.24 24.00 0.62
N ASP A 516 5.15 23.29 0.94
CA ASP A 516 5.13 21.84 0.82
C ASP A 516 4.83 21.43 -0.61
N ALA A 517 5.66 20.60 -1.21
CA ALA A 517 5.41 20.07 -2.54
C ALA A 517 4.27 19.05 -2.61
N SER A 518 3.76 18.60 -1.46
CA SER A 518 2.67 17.63 -1.34
C SER A 518 1.34 18.24 -1.84
N ALA A 519 0.25 17.48 -1.78
CA ALA A 519 -1.06 18.07 -2.00
C ALA A 519 -1.66 18.57 -0.68
N LEU A 520 -1.58 17.74 0.36
CA LEU A 520 -2.07 18.05 1.69
C LEU A 520 -1.05 17.58 2.71
N THR A 521 -0.73 18.42 3.68
CA THR A 521 0.09 18.03 4.84
C THR A 521 -0.77 18.04 6.09
N ILE A 522 -0.70 16.97 6.88
CA ILE A 522 -1.35 16.89 8.20
C ILE A 522 -0.24 16.77 9.25
N LEU A 523 -0.08 17.81 10.05
CA LEU A 523 0.96 17.95 11.07
C LEU A 523 0.38 17.73 12.47
N LEU A 524 0.97 16.80 13.20
CA LEU A 524 0.78 16.66 14.64
C LEU A 524 1.99 17.26 15.37
N GLN A 525 1.73 18.24 16.23
CA GLN A 525 2.73 18.67 17.20
C GLN A 525 2.77 17.68 18.37
N VAL A 526 3.97 17.14 18.65
CA VAL A 526 4.15 16.02 19.59
C VAL A 526 4.25 16.50 21.03
N ASN A 527 4.85 17.67 21.26
CA ASN A 527 4.98 18.28 22.58
C ASN A 527 4.53 19.75 22.58
N GLU A 528 4.38 20.36 23.75
CA GLU A 528 3.79 21.71 23.88
C GLU A 528 4.75 22.87 23.51
N VAL A 529 5.83 22.59 22.77
CA VAL A 529 6.84 23.60 22.40
C VAL A 529 6.48 24.22 21.05
N GLU A 530 6.21 25.53 21.05
CA GLU A 530 5.92 26.30 19.84
C GLU A 530 7.13 26.39 18.90
N GLY A 531 6.87 26.68 17.62
CA GLY A 531 7.95 26.89 16.65
C GLY A 531 7.52 26.96 15.19
N LEU A 532 6.31 26.51 14.84
CA LEU A 532 5.80 26.70 13.48
C LEU A 532 5.45 28.17 13.23
N GLN A 533 5.89 28.72 12.10
CA GLN A 533 5.49 30.04 11.64
C GLN A 533 5.02 29.97 10.19
N VAL A 534 3.91 30.63 9.88
CA VAL A 534 3.30 30.71 8.55
C VAL A 534 3.46 32.14 8.02
N LYS A 535 3.74 32.30 6.73
CA LYS A 535 3.90 33.61 6.11
C LYS A 535 2.54 34.14 5.63
N LYS A 536 2.05 35.21 6.25
CA LYS A 536 0.81 35.90 5.90
C LYS A 536 1.10 37.38 5.63
N ASP A 537 0.72 37.87 4.46
CA ASP A 537 0.87 39.27 4.03
C ASP A 537 2.30 39.81 4.24
N GLY A 538 3.29 38.98 3.89
CA GLY A 538 4.71 39.30 4.02
C GLY A 538 5.29 39.23 5.45
N LYS A 539 4.50 38.79 6.44
CA LYS A 539 4.92 38.67 7.84
C LYS A 539 4.87 37.22 8.32
N TRP A 540 5.77 36.87 9.24
CA TRP A 540 5.79 35.57 9.90
C TRP A 540 4.85 35.56 11.10
N VAL A 541 3.82 34.72 11.03
CA VAL A 541 2.80 34.53 12.06
C VAL A 541 3.06 33.22 12.80
N PRO A 542 3.28 33.22 14.14
CA PRO A 542 3.45 32.00 14.90
C PRO A 542 2.13 31.24 15.00
N VAL A 543 2.21 29.91 14.91
CA VAL A 543 1.07 29.02 15.08
C VAL A 543 1.14 28.38 16.44
N LYS A 544 0.10 28.62 17.26
CA LYS A 544 -0.09 27.96 18.55
C LYS A 544 -1.05 26.78 18.36
N PRO A 545 -0.57 25.52 18.46
CA PRO A 545 -1.44 24.36 18.25
C PRO A 545 -2.47 24.22 19.37
N LEU A 546 -3.70 23.90 19.01
CA LEU A 546 -4.76 23.58 19.95
C LEU A 546 -4.57 22.16 20.50
N PRO A 547 -5.00 21.88 21.74
CA PRO A 547 -5.08 20.51 22.26
C PRO A 547 -5.93 19.63 21.35
N ASN A 548 -5.52 18.37 21.15
CA ASN A 548 -6.25 17.37 20.35
C ASN A 548 -6.61 17.86 18.94
N SER A 549 -5.68 18.56 18.29
CA SER A 549 -5.85 19.07 16.93
C SER A 549 -4.71 18.65 16.02
N PHE A 550 -4.96 18.70 14.72
CA PHE A 550 -3.93 18.69 13.69
C PHE A 550 -3.81 20.07 13.06
N ILE A 551 -2.62 20.44 12.62
CA ILE A 551 -2.43 21.58 11.71
C ILE A 551 -2.40 21.02 10.30
N VAL A 552 -3.23 21.56 9.41
CA VAL A 552 -3.35 21.11 8.03
C VAL A 552 -2.96 22.25 7.10
N ASN A 553 -2.20 21.95 6.05
CA ASN A 553 -1.87 22.93 5.02
C ASN A 553 -1.96 22.39 3.61
N ILE A 554 -2.23 23.32 2.70
CA ILE A 554 -2.31 23.12 1.26
C ILE A 554 -0.89 23.13 0.69
N GLY A 555 -0.54 22.08 -0.06
CA GLY A 555 0.73 21.99 -0.76
C GLY A 555 0.61 22.36 -2.24
N ASP A 556 1.76 22.56 -2.89
CA ASP A 556 1.90 22.97 -4.28
C ASP A 556 1.06 22.08 -5.23
N ALA A 557 1.01 20.77 -5.01
CA ALA A 557 0.26 19.87 -5.88
C ALA A 557 -1.25 20.12 -5.83
N LEU A 558 -1.79 20.50 -4.66
CA LEU A 558 -3.21 20.82 -4.53
C LEU A 558 -3.52 22.23 -5.05
N GLU A 559 -2.58 23.18 -4.93
CA GLU A 559 -2.71 24.46 -5.64
C GLU A 559 -2.81 24.24 -7.16
N VAL A 560 -1.95 23.38 -7.72
CA VAL A 560 -2.01 23.00 -9.15
C VAL A 560 -3.35 22.35 -9.50
N ILE A 561 -3.79 21.34 -8.72
CA ILE A 561 -5.06 20.62 -8.96
C ILE A 561 -6.26 21.58 -8.89
N THR A 562 -6.27 22.51 -7.94
CA THR A 562 -7.35 23.49 -7.78
C THR A 562 -7.24 24.67 -8.75
N ASN A 563 -6.30 24.64 -9.70
CA ASN A 563 -6.01 25.71 -10.65
C ASN A 563 -5.77 27.07 -9.97
N GLY A 564 -5.10 27.07 -8.82
CA GLY A 564 -4.79 28.29 -8.06
C GLY A 564 -5.95 28.81 -7.21
N ALA A 565 -7.06 28.08 -7.08
CA ALA A 565 -8.15 28.50 -6.20
C ALA A 565 -7.72 28.52 -4.73
N TYR A 566 -6.86 27.57 -4.32
CA TYR A 566 -6.27 27.50 -2.98
C TYR A 566 -4.76 27.65 -3.04
N CYS A 567 -4.18 28.32 -2.05
CA CYS A 567 -2.77 28.72 -2.07
C CYS A 567 -1.91 27.81 -1.19
N SER A 568 -0.76 27.37 -1.72
CA SER A 568 0.31 26.82 -0.92
C SER A 568 1.15 27.93 -0.32
N ILE A 569 1.28 27.93 1.01
CA ILE A 569 1.86 29.04 1.75
C ILE A 569 3.23 28.69 2.32
N GLU A 570 4.15 29.64 2.19
CA GLU A 570 5.48 29.55 2.75
C GLU A 570 5.41 29.50 4.29
N HIS A 571 6.10 28.54 4.88
CA HIS A 571 6.16 28.34 6.31
C HIS A 571 7.59 27.93 6.74
N ARG A 572 7.89 28.09 8.03
CA ARG A 572 9.20 27.74 8.61
C ARG A 572 9.03 27.18 10.02
N ALA A 573 10.07 26.53 10.54
CA ALA A 573 10.13 26.11 11.94
C ALA A 573 11.29 26.79 12.66
N THR A 574 11.02 27.53 13.73
CA THR A 574 12.02 28.12 14.61
C THR A 574 12.43 27.15 15.72
N VAL A 575 13.55 27.46 16.38
CA VAL A 575 14.01 26.74 17.57
C VAL A 575 14.04 27.70 18.77
N ASN A 576 14.29 27.17 19.96
CA ASN A 576 14.41 27.93 21.19
C ASN A 576 15.61 27.43 22.02
N SER A 577 15.94 28.12 23.10
CA SER A 577 17.08 27.80 23.97
C SER A 577 16.76 26.87 25.15
N GLU A 578 15.49 26.56 25.39
CA GLU A 578 15.03 25.93 26.62
C GLU A 578 14.72 24.45 26.46
N LYS A 579 13.94 24.09 25.43
CA LYS A 579 13.35 22.76 25.28
C LYS A 579 13.26 22.31 23.83
N GLU A 580 13.50 21.03 23.60
CA GLU A 580 13.34 20.42 22.29
C GLU A 580 11.89 20.49 21.80
N ARG A 581 11.69 20.68 20.50
CA ARG A 581 10.38 20.58 19.86
C ARG A 581 10.29 19.30 19.03
N LEU A 582 9.16 18.60 19.09
CA LEU A 582 8.89 17.44 18.26
C LEU A 582 7.60 17.61 17.45
N SER A 583 7.60 17.08 16.24
CA SER A 583 6.40 17.03 15.38
C SER A 583 6.47 15.86 14.40
N ILE A 584 5.32 15.38 13.92
CA ILE A 584 5.22 14.47 12.78
C ILE A 584 4.34 15.08 11.71
N ALA A 585 4.90 15.26 10.52
CA ALA A 585 4.19 15.73 9.33
C ALA A 585 3.87 14.53 8.43
N THR A 586 2.62 14.40 8.02
CA THR A 586 2.18 13.40 7.05
C THR A 586 1.83 14.09 5.74
N PHE A 587 2.57 13.78 4.70
CA PHE A 587 2.41 14.33 3.36
C PHE A 587 1.54 13.39 2.53
N CYS A 588 0.43 13.89 2.01
CA CYS A 588 -0.45 13.20 1.09
C CYS A 588 -0.21 13.75 -0.32
N ASN A 589 0.32 12.90 -1.20
CA ASN A 589 0.60 13.24 -2.60
C ASN A 589 -0.40 12.53 -3.52
N PRO A 590 -0.63 13.06 -4.73
CA PRO A 590 -1.39 12.34 -5.75
C PRO A 590 -0.77 10.97 -6.08
N ASN A 591 -1.54 10.11 -6.74
CA ASN A 591 -1.10 8.79 -7.19
C ASN A 591 0.24 8.91 -7.96
N TYR A 592 1.26 8.17 -7.54
CA TYR A 592 2.59 8.21 -8.16
C TYR A 592 2.57 7.89 -9.67
N ASN A 593 1.67 7.00 -10.08
CA ASN A 593 1.51 6.58 -11.48
C ASN A 593 0.58 7.50 -12.29
N GLY A 594 -0.07 8.46 -11.63
CA GLY A 594 -0.99 9.41 -12.23
C GLY A 594 -0.32 10.70 -12.71
N GLU A 595 -1.14 11.72 -12.87
CA GLU A 595 -0.72 13.06 -13.29
C GLU A 595 -1.15 14.12 -12.28
N VAL A 596 -0.38 15.20 -12.20
CA VAL A 596 -0.73 16.42 -11.46
C VAL A 596 -0.94 17.55 -12.47
N GLY A 597 -2.07 18.25 -12.33
CA GLY A 597 -2.48 19.33 -13.23
C GLY A 597 -3.88 19.85 -12.83
N PRO A 598 -4.31 21.00 -13.36
CA PRO A 598 -5.63 21.58 -13.06
C PRO A 598 -6.78 20.60 -13.29
N ALA A 599 -7.67 20.46 -12.32
CA ALA A 599 -8.85 19.59 -12.45
C ALA A 599 -9.70 20.00 -13.66
N PRO A 600 -10.11 19.06 -14.54
CA PRO A 600 -10.91 19.37 -15.73
C PRO A 600 -12.17 20.20 -15.43
N SER A 601 -12.88 19.88 -14.34
CA SER A 601 -14.07 20.62 -13.91
C SER A 601 -13.82 22.08 -13.52
N LEU A 602 -12.58 22.47 -13.23
CA LEU A 602 -12.19 23.84 -12.84
C LEU A 602 -11.69 24.69 -14.03
N ILE A 603 -11.37 24.06 -15.15
CA ILE A 603 -10.90 24.72 -16.39
C ILE A 603 -11.88 24.56 -17.57
N SER A 604 -13.04 23.94 -17.33
CA SER A 604 -14.15 23.89 -18.29
C SER A 604 -14.78 25.29 -18.45
N GLU A 605 -15.58 25.48 -19.52
CA GLU A 605 -16.34 26.72 -19.78
C GLU A 605 -15.50 28.02 -19.86
N GLY A 606 -14.34 27.98 -20.53
CA GLY A 606 -13.57 29.17 -20.89
C GLY A 606 -12.64 29.70 -19.80
N LYS A 607 -12.47 28.99 -18.68
CA LYS A 607 -11.44 29.29 -17.67
C LYS A 607 -10.07 28.82 -18.16
N GLN A 608 -9.09 29.72 -18.17
CA GLN A 608 -7.73 29.39 -18.58
C GLN A 608 -7.03 28.52 -17.52
N ALA A 609 -6.33 27.48 -17.96
CA ALA A 609 -5.42 26.73 -17.11
C ALA A 609 -4.21 27.61 -16.73
N LEU A 610 -3.93 27.73 -15.44
CA LEU A 610 -2.77 28.48 -14.93
C LEU A 610 -1.52 27.60 -14.83
N PHE A 611 -1.71 26.28 -14.78
CA PHE A 611 -0.64 25.30 -14.59
C PHE A 611 -0.66 24.21 -15.66
N ARG A 612 0.52 23.70 -16.00
CA ARG A 612 0.70 22.56 -16.89
C ARG A 612 0.34 21.24 -16.20
N ARG A 613 0.04 20.22 -17.01
CA ARG A 613 -0.19 18.84 -16.55
C ARG A 613 1.07 18.01 -16.77
N VAL A 614 1.54 17.29 -15.75
CA VAL A 614 2.73 16.42 -15.83
C VAL A 614 2.51 15.14 -15.04
N ARG A 615 3.31 14.09 -15.29
CA ARG A 615 3.30 12.86 -14.49
C ARG A 615 3.79 13.16 -13.06
N VAL A 616 3.19 12.52 -12.07
CA VAL A 616 3.59 12.71 -10.66
C VAL A 616 5.03 12.28 -10.42
N GLU A 617 5.48 11.20 -11.07
CA GLU A 617 6.89 10.80 -11.09
C GLU A 617 7.82 11.94 -11.52
N ASP A 618 7.48 12.66 -12.58
CA ASP A 618 8.32 13.75 -13.12
C ASP A 618 8.26 14.99 -12.22
N TYR A 619 7.10 15.31 -11.66
CA TYR A 619 6.92 16.37 -10.68
C TYR A 619 7.80 16.14 -9.43
N LEU A 620 7.79 14.92 -8.88
CA LEU A 620 8.60 14.56 -7.72
C LEU A 620 10.10 14.49 -8.09
N LYS A 621 10.47 13.91 -9.24
CA LYS A 621 11.87 13.93 -9.69
C LYS A 621 12.40 15.36 -9.83
N ALA A 622 11.61 16.26 -10.39
CA ALA A 622 11.98 17.67 -10.49
C ALA A 622 12.17 18.31 -9.12
N LEU A 623 11.32 18.00 -8.13
CA LEU A 623 11.48 18.43 -6.75
C LEU A 623 12.82 17.96 -6.16
N PHE A 624 13.13 16.66 -6.29
CA PHE A 624 14.32 16.06 -5.68
C PHE A 624 15.63 16.31 -6.44
N ALA A 625 15.58 16.67 -7.73
CA ALA A 625 16.75 17.00 -8.54
C ALA A 625 17.23 18.45 -8.36
N ARG A 626 16.45 19.31 -7.71
CA ARG A 626 16.77 20.74 -7.55
C ARG A 626 17.95 20.95 -6.63
N GLN A 627 19.13 21.10 -7.21
CA GLN A 627 20.32 21.58 -6.50
C GLN A 627 20.46 23.11 -6.50
N ARG A 628 19.75 23.86 -7.35
CA ARG A 628 20.12 25.28 -7.60
C ARG A 628 19.17 26.08 -8.55
N HIS A 629 17.84 26.01 -8.42
CA HIS A 629 16.95 26.84 -9.26
C HIS A 629 16.34 28.01 -8.49
N GLU A 630 16.41 29.20 -9.07
CA GLU A 630 15.81 30.46 -8.56
C GLU A 630 14.26 30.47 -8.61
N ILE A 631 13.66 29.44 -9.22
CA ILE A 631 12.22 29.34 -9.50
C ILE A 631 11.62 28.20 -8.66
N SER A 632 10.51 28.44 -7.95
CA SER A 632 9.85 27.46 -7.06
C SER A 632 9.31 26.22 -7.82
N ASN A 633 8.90 25.16 -7.10
CA ASN A 633 8.38 23.96 -7.75
C ASN A 633 7.06 24.25 -8.46
N LEU A 634 6.18 24.91 -7.72
CA LEU A 634 4.95 25.51 -8.21
C LEU A 634 5.16 26.45 -9.41
N ASP A 635 6.14 27.37 -9.37
CA ASP A 635 6.35 28.31 -10.49
C ASP A 635 6.81 27.60 -11.77
N SER A 636 7.56 26.51 -11.64
CA SER A 636 7.91 25.71 -12.81
C SER A 636 6.68 25.09 -13.46
N MET A 637 5.59 24.89 -12.72
CA MET A 637 4.33 24.37 -13.22
C MET A 637 3.45 25.41 -13.89
N ARG A 638 3.72 26.72 -13.76
CA ARG A 638 2.91 27.78 -14.40
C ARG A 638 3.06 27.75 -15.93
N ILE A 639 1.99 28.09 -16.65
CA ILE A 639 1.94 28.19 -18.13
C ILE A 639 2.45 29.54 -18.62
#